data_AF-A0A515A2X4-F1
#
_entry.id   AF-A0A515A2X4-F1
#
_cell.length_a   1.000
_cell.length_b   1.000
_cell.length_c   1.000
_cell.angle_alpha   90.00
_cell.angle_beta   90.00
_cell.angle_gamma   90.00
#
_symmetry.space_group_name_H-M   'P 1'
#
loop_
_entity.id
_entity.type
_entity.pdbx_description
1 polymer ?
#
loop_
_entity_poly.entity_id
_entity_poly.type
_entity_poly.pdbx_seq_one_letter_code
_entity_poly.pdbx_strand_id
1 'polypeptide(L)'
;MSPILTIARFEFAYQLRQPAFYLFAVLIVGQGVWYSSQLSTLYAYSDPAVTAYLTLASLGVILSIATVLLAGQSLTKDLEYRTNAYLYTLPITSRMHVAGRFIGTYCAALLLALFYPLGITLFTSIYTTSSETAWLALTDGFIRLLAQNIFIVISLTFSLTIFLRSIRGAYVALFLTVLYFLLTESSLNLVSDSDLWQLLDPFGVGMARESVENLPFSDDPQGFLVYSDLFFINRLLWMGLAFGLLAYAEQRFSFAYFASKEPSKLPEKASSTNASFPLKNLTIQPRFGGWLSWQTTWRLAKLEFSNLIRQPVFLITVGLLILIGLLLTTVLGMNPDFPELPITARMTALRLPLGLFIGLFLLVMTGELVFLERTVGFWLIYDALPQSNFVLLVAKLMALVGVAAVLTVVLFVTGVGVQLGSGFSDIGWWRYSSDLLTDGFLRYCQLIALAALVASLTNNRLVSHVINLIIFAILAFTYQFTVDGQPLYLYSFLPGSKTYSDLIGFGPTTSLRPIVHFMWWGVAGVLLASFFLTWNRGVVSSLPERIGQWRDRFTWPYQLAFVLFGALIGLSMWQTQQRLVALPATQTNQYKTSTIAVPLLSGQSIRVQILHHHPYQIQHMQRVVAVALHRGEQLFGNYPYADLRIKEIPAGVANVASEPGQILISEKEGWTADNAQPDKLDYIDYLISREVFKQWLVHKLNPVKKAGDGFIRQSLAEYLALQGVAKQYGTERLTQRLTQRANWYAQSRLRSHKPEHPLLQSSDNDALERGRAALALSSIEQVWGDKPLSFTISQFYQNAVQHPSQATATAFSNELAHQLPDSLRYLETYLSDQFWFDFKVGRVANLPNGLTVEIISTKWRENKIGQRQPVPINDYIPLVVLDQHDHPIYRQLAHPNPDERYVSLPALPNARKVIIDPLGAWPEPNKRDNYKIF
;
A
#
# COMPACT_ATOMS: atom_id res chain seq x y z
N MET A 1 9.00 -12.32 47.51
CA MET A 1 8.54 -11.95 46.15
C MET A 1 7.93 -13.18 45.50
N SER A 2 6.80 -13.06 44.81
CA SER A 2 6.21 -14.20 44.10
C SER A 2 7.20 -14.69 43.01
N PRO A 3 7.35 -16.01 42.79
CA PRO A 3 8.26 -16.55 41.77
C PRO A 3 8.01 -15.97 40.37
N ILE A 4 6.73 -15.74 40.05
CA ILE A 4 6.27 -15.13 38.79
C ILE A 4 6.87 -13.73 38.62
N LEU A 5 6.79 -12.87 39.63
CA LEU A 5 7.29 -11.50 39.55
C LEU A 5 8.82 -11.46 39.45
N THR A 6 9.51 -12.39 40.10
CA THR A 6 10.97 -12.53 39.98
C THR A 6 11.37 -12.89 38.55
N ILE A 7 10.69 -13.87 37.94
CA ILE A 7 10.91 -14.26 36.54
C ILE A 7 10.58 -13.10 35.59
N ALA A 8 9.45 -12.42 35.80
CA ALA A 8 9.05 -11.28 34.99
C ALA A 8 10.06 -10.13 35.07
N ARG A 9 10.53 -9.78 36.27
CA ARG A 9 11.56 -8.74 36.47
C ARG A 9 12.88 -9.12 35.81
N PHE A 10 13.28 -10.38 35.91
CA PHE A 10 14.48 -10.87 35.23
C PHE A 10 14.34 -10.76 33.72
N GLU A 11 13.22 -11.21 33.15
CA GLU A 11 12.97 -11.17 31.72
C GLU A 11 12.96 -9.73 31.18
N PHE A 12 12.25 -8.84 31.88
CA PHE A 12 12.21 -7.41 31.56
C PHE A 12 13.60 -6.78 31.58
N ALA A 13 14.38 -7.00 32.66
CA ALA A 13 15.74 -6.48 32.78
C ALA A 13 16.69 -7.10 31.75
N TYR A 14 16.49 -8.35 31.37
CA TYR A 14 17.27 -9.02 30.33
C TYR A 14 17.05 -8.35 28.97
N GLN A 15 15.80 -8.11 28.57
CA GLN A 15 15.47 -7.51 27.28
C GLN A 15 16.00 -6.08 27.17
N LEU A 16 15.88 -5.28 28.23
CA LEU A 16 16.43 -3.92 28.31
C LEU A 16 17.95 -3.85 28.14
N ARG A 17 18.67 -4.90 28.56
CA ARG A 17 20.13 -4.96 28.40
C ARG A 17 20.55 -5.37 26.99
N GLN A 18 19.63 -5.87 26.16
CA GLN A 18 19.93 -6.25 24.79
C GLN A 18 20.08 -4.99 23.93
N PRO A 19 21.19 -4.79 23.21
CA PRO A 19 21.34 -3.61 22.35
C PRO A 19 20.31 -3.57 21.22
N ALA A 20 19.76 -4.73 20.83
CA ALA A 20 18.66 -4.83 19.87
C ALA A 20 17.41 -4.06 20.33
N PHE A 21 17.14 -3.97 21.64
CA PHE A 21 16.02 -3.21 22.19
C PHE A 21 16.11 -1.73 21.79
N TYR A 22 17.28 -1.11 21.98
CA TYR A 22 17.51 0.29 21.64
C TYR A 22 17.52 0.55 20.13
N LEU A 23 18.00 -0.42 19.34
CA LEU A 23 17.89 -0.36 17.89
C LEU A 23 16.41 -0.29 17.46
N PHE A 24 15.58 -1.21 17.96
CA PHE A 24 14.15 -1.19 17.67
C PHE A 24 13.48 0.09 18.16
N ALA A 25 13.88 0.63 19.32
CA ALA A 25 13.34 1.89 19.83
C ALA A 25 13.53 3.03 18.82
N VAL A 26 14.74 3.19 18.27
CA VAL A 26 15.03 4.21 17.24
C VAL A 26 14.22 3.99 15.97
N LEU A 27 14.12 2.74 15.49
CA LEU A 27 13.34 2.43 14.30
C LEU A 27 11.84 2.66 14.50
N ILE A 28 11.33 2.43 15.72
CA ILE A 28 9.92 2.64 16.07
C ILE A 28 9.61 4.15 16.15
N VAL A 29 10.54 4.99 16.62
CA VAL A 29 10.41 6.46 16.46
C VAL A 29 10.34 6.81 14.97
N GLY A 30 11.25 6.28 14.16
CA GLY A 30 11.24 6.48 12.70
C GLY A 30 9.96 5.98 12.04
N GLN A 31 9.40 4.87 12.53
CA GLN A 31 8.10 4.36 12.13
C GLN A 31 7.00 5.38 12.46
N GLY A 32 6.97 5.92 13.68
CA GLY A 32 6.04 6.98 14.08
C GLY A 32 6.06 8.15 13.11
N VAL A 33 7.26 8.64 12.79
CA VAL A 33 7.42 9.74 11.82
C VAL A 33 6.92 9.37 10.44
N TRP A 34 7.31 8.19 9.94
CA TRP A 34 6.95 7.74 8.60
C TRP A 34 5.44 7.54 8.44
N TYR A 35 4.78 6.86 9.38
CA TYR A 35 3.33 6.65 9.29
C TYR A 35 2.56 7.96 9.43
N SER A 36 2.94 8.83 10.36
CA SER A 36 2.30 10.14 10.49
C SER A 36 2.48 10.98 9.22
N SER A 37 3.65 10.90 8.56
CA SER A 37 3.87 11.53 7.26
C SER A 37 3.00 10.94 6.15
N GLN A 38 2.85 9.61 6.08
CA GLN A 38 1.97 9.00 5.08
C GLN A 38 0.52 9.43 5.31
N LEU A 39 0.05 9.38 6.56
CA LEU A 39 -1.29 9.82 6.89
C LEU A 39 -1.50 11.31 6.63
N SER A 40 -0.54 12.18 6.95
CA SER A 40 -0.67 13.62 6.65
C SER A 40 -0.70 13.92 5.14
N THR A 41 -0.04 13.10 4.31
CA THR A 41 -0.16 13.22 2.85
C THR A 41 -1.51 12.72 2.34
N LEU A 42 -2.11 11.75 3.04
CA LEU A 42 -3.42 11.20 2.72
C LEU A 42 -4.58 12.07 3.27
N TYR A 43 -4.34 12.82 4.35
CA TYR A 43 -5.27 13.67 5.09
C TYR A 43 -4.57 15.00 5.45
N ALA A 44 -4.68 16.02 4.61
CA ALA A 44 -4.03 17.33 4.78
C ALA A 44 -4.57 18.17 5.96
N TYR A 45 -5.74 17.81 6.49
CA TYR A 45 -6.31 18.33 7.74
C TYR A 45 -6.54 17.21 8.76
N SER A 46 -5.55 16.36 9.00
CA SER A 46 -5.64 15.48 10.15
C SER A 46 -5.34 16.28 11.43
N ASP A 47 -6.36 16.46 12.26
CA ASP A 47 -6.17 16.76 13.67
C ASP A 47 -5.05 15.85 14.24
N PRO A 48 -4.09 16.39 15.02
CA PRO A 48 -3.08 15.56 15.68
C PRO A 48 -3.68 14.35 16.42
N ALA A 49 -4.91 14.45 16.93
CA ALA A 49 -5.66 13.35 17.53
C ALA A 49 -6.03 12.25 16.52
N VAL A 50 -6.54 12.62 15.34
CA VAL A 50 -6.86 11.71 14.23
C VAL A 50 -5.62 10.92 13.83
N THR A 51 -4.50 11.63 13.63
CA THR A 51 -3.22 10.99 13.28
C THR A 51 -2.77 10.04 14.37
N ALA A 52 -2.83 10.44 15.63
CA ALA A 52 -2.46 9.60 16.77
C ALA A 52 -3.28 8.31 16.83
N TYR A 53 -4.61 8.37 16.72
CA TYR A 53 -5.45 7.17 16.80
C TYR A 53 -5.22 6.22 15.64
N LEU A 54 -5.16 6.73 14.40
CA LEU A 54 -4.96 5.90 13.20
C LEU A 54 -3.59 5.23 13.18
N THR A 55 -2.53 5.97 13.55
CA THR A 55 -1.17 5.40 13.64
C THR A 55 -1.05 4.36 14.75
N LEU A 56 -1.63 4.60 15.92
CA LEU A 56 -1.55 3.65 17.04
C LEU A 56 -2.42 2.41 16.79
N ALA A 57 -3.53 2.53 16.07
CA ALA A 57 -4.36 1.39 15.69
C ALA A 57 -3.62 0.40 14.79
N SER A 58 -2.76 0.87 13.88
CA SER A 58 -2.11 -0.01 12.89
C SER A 58 -0.99 -0.90 13.45
N LEU A 59 -0.53 -0.67 14.69
CA LEU A 59 0.65 -1.28 15.35
C LEU A 59 1.98 -0.98 14.64
N GLY A 60 1.99 -1.02 13.30
CA GLY A 60 3.10 -0.83 12.40
C GLY A 60 4.08 -2.01 12.35
N VAL A 61 4.68 -2.21 11.17
CA VAL A 61 5.49 -3.39 10.85
C VAL A 61 6.71 -3.58 11.77
N ILE A 62 7.45 -2.53 12.09
CA ILE A 62 8.68 -2.62 12.87
C ILE A 62 8.37 -2.99 14.32
N LEU A 63 7.37 -2.35 14.94
CA LEU A 63 6.93 -2.70 16.29
C LEU A 63 6.39 -4.13 16.34
N SER A 64 5.67 -4.56 15.29
CA SER A 64 5.22 -5.95 15.18
C SER A 64 6.39 -6.95 15.11
N ILE A 65 7.41 -6.68 14.28
CA ILE A 65 8.63 -7.49 14.18
C ILE A 65 9.34 -7.56 15.53
N ALA A 66 9.55 -6.42 16.18
CA ALA A 66 10.24 -6.34 17.46
C ALA A 66 9.50 -7.14 18.54
N THR A 67 8.18 -6.97 18.61
CA THR A 67 7.31 -7.65 19.59
C THR A 67 7.36 -9.17 19.41
N VAL A 68 7.23 -9.66 18.16
CA VAL A 68 7.29 -11.10 17.86
C VAL A 68 8.68 -11.68 18.14
N LEU A 69 9.76 -10.95 17.82
CA LEU A 69 11.12 -11.41 18.09
C LEU A 69 11.41 -11.49 19.60
N LEU A 70 11.02 -10.48 20.37
CA LEU A 70 11.17 -10.47 21.83
C LEU A 70 10.39 -11.65 22.45
N ALA A 71 9.15 -11.85 22.02
CA ALA A 71 8.30 -12.94 22.48
C ALA A 71 8.85 -14.33 22.11
N GLY A 72 9.32 -14.51 20.88
CA GLY A 72 9.92 -15.76 20.42
C GLY A 72 11.18 -16.13 21.20
N GLN A 73 12.12 -15.19 21.33
CA GLN A 73 13.37 -15.40 22.06
C GLN A 73 13.13 -15.65 23.54
N SER A 74 12.13 -15.01 24.14
CA SER A 74 11.78 -15.18 25.55
C SER A 74 11.60 -16.65 25.92
N LEU A 75 10.94 -17.47 25.08
CA LEU A 75 10.74 -18.90 25.34
C LEU A 75 11.89 -19.79 24.85
N THR A 76 12.52 -19.48 23.71
CA THR A 76 13.48 -20.41 23.08
C THR A 76 14.92 -20.24 23.54
N LYS A 77 15.30 -19.08 24.07
CA LYS A 77 16.69 -18.77 24.42
C LYS A 77 17.34 -19.79 25.36
N ASP A 78 16.58 -20.41 26.27
CA ASP A 78 17.17 -21.39 27.19
C ASP A 78 17.53 -22.71 26.52
N LEU A 79 16.80 -23.08 25.48
CA LEU A 79 17.13 -24.25 24.67
C LEU A 79 18.37 -23.97 23.81
N GLU A 80 18.49 -22.73 23.31
CA GLU A 80 19.62 -22.29 22.49
C GLU A 80 20.90 -22.16 23.33
N TYR A 81 20.83 -21.52 24.48
CA TYR A 81 21.96 -21.34 25.41
C TYR A 81 22.19 -22.54 26.35
N ARG A 82 21.39 -23.61 26.24
CA ARG A 82 21.47 -24.82 27.07
C ARG A 82 21.40 -24.57 28.59
N THR A 83 20.62 -23.56 29.00
CA THR A 83 20.40 -23.21 30.42
C THR A 83 19.22 -23.98 31.03
N ASN A 84 18.49 -24.74 30.21
CA ASN A 84 17.38 -25.59 30.61
C ASN A 84 17.72 -26.58 31.74
N ALA A 85 18.91 -27.20 31.71
CA ALA A 85 19.35 -28.11 32.78
C ALA A 85 19.46 -27.45 34.16
N TYR A 86 19.76 -26.14 34.20
CA TYR A 86 19.82 -25.35 35.42
C TYR A 86 18.44 -24.80 35.82
N LEU A 87 17.65 -24.33 34.86
CA LEU A 87 16.33 -23.77 35.14
C LEU A 87 15.34 -24.83 35.63
N TYR A 88 15.44 -26.07 35.15
CA TYR A 88 14.50 -27.14 35.48
C TYR A 88 14.74 -27.75 36.86
N THR A 89 15.86 -27.45 37.52
CA THR A 89 16.16 -27.89 38.89
C THR A 89 15.68 -26.87 39.93
N LEU A 90 15.28 -25.66 39.52
CA LEU A 90 14.70 -24.66 40.40
C LEU A 90 13.27 -25.06 40.80
N PRO A 91 12.78 -24.65 42.00
CA PRO A 91 11.42 -24.91 42.45
C PRO A 91 10.39 -24.00 41.73
N ILE A 92 10.36 -24.05 40.40
CA ILE A 92 9.47 -23.29 39.53
C ILE A 92 8.52 -24.23 38.79
N THR A 93 7.22 -23.93 38.79
CA THR A 93 6.26 -24.70 37.99
C THR A 93 6.27 -24.22 36.54
N SER A 94 5.88 -25.09 35.60
CA SER A 94 5.79 -24.73 34.18
C SER A 94 4.85 -23.55 33.92
N ARG A 95 3.75 -23.46 34.68
CA ARG A 95 2.81 -22.33 34.67
C ARG A 95 3.46 -21.02 35.12
N MET A 96 4.13 -21.04 36.27
CA MET A 96 4.85 -19.87 36.79
C MET A 96 5.92 -19.38 35.82
N HIS A 97 6.62 -20.30 35.14
CA HIS A 97 7.63 -19.99 34.16
C HIS A 97 7.04 -19.27 32.93
N VAL A 98 5.98 -19.83 32.32
CA VAL A 98 5.33 -19.22 31.15
C VAL A 98 4.70 -17.87 31.51
N ALA A 99 3.94 -17.80 32.60
CA ALA A 99 3.28 -16.57 33.05
C ALA A 99 4.30 -15.46 33.38
N GLY A 100 5.37 -15.79 34.11
CA GLY A 100 6.42 -14.84 34.44
C GLY A 100 7.11 -14.28 33.18
N ARG A 101 7.43 -15.13 32.21
CA ARG A 101 8.04 -14.70 30.95
C ARG A 101 7.11 -13.89 30.07
N PHE A 102 5.85 -14.29 29.99
CA PHE A 102 4.85 -13.55 29.25
C PHE A 102 4.71 -12.12 29.81
N ILE A 103 4.54 -11.97 31.14
CA ILE A 103 4.40 -10.67 31.79
C ILE A 103 5.66 -9.82 31.57
N GLY A 104 6.86 -10.38 31.80
CA GLY A 104 8.11 -9.66 31.60
C GLY A 104 8.32 -9.18 30.17
N THR A 105 7.96 -10.03 29.19
CA THR A 105 8.06 -9.69 27.76
C THR A 105 7.00 -8.69 27.33
N TYR A 106 5.78 -8.80 27.84
CA TYR A 106 4.71 -7.83 27.59
C TYR A 106 5.07 -6.45 28.14
N CYS A 107 5.59 -6.36 29.38
CA CYS A 107 6.06 -5.11 29.95
C CYS A 107 7.21 -4.48 29.13
N ALA A 108 8.16 -5.30 28.66
CA ALA A 108 9.25 -4.82 27.82
C ALA A 108 8.76 -4.33 26.46
N ALA A 109 7.81 -5.04 25.84
CA ALA A 109 7.19 -4.63 24.58
C ALA A 109 6.37 -3.34 24.73
N LEU A 110 5.62 -3.16 25.84
CA LEU A 110 4.93 -1.91 26.13
C LEU A 110 5.90 -0.73 26.31
N LEU A 111 7.01 -0.94 27.02
CA LEU A 111 8.04 0.08 27.16
C LEU A 111 8.66 0.44 25.80
N LEU A 112 8.91 -0.56 24.96
CA LEU A 112 9.40 -0.34 23.60
C LEU A 112 8.37 0.40 22.73
N ALA A 113 7.08 0.13 22.94
CA ALA A 113 5.99 0.76 22.21
C ALA A 113 5.80 2.24 22.55
N LEU A 114 6.28 2.72 23.72
CA LEU A 114 6.25 4.16 24.08
C LEU A 114 7.04 5.03 23.11
N PHE A 115 8.01 4.44 22.39
CA PHE A 115 8.76 5.14 21.36
C PHE A 115 7.92 5.44 20.11
N TYR A 116 6.77 4.78 19.93
CA TYR A 116 5.90 5.01 18.78
C TYR A 116 5.15 6.35 18.88
N PRO A 117 4.46 6.68 20.01
CA PRO A 117 3.97 8.03 20.31
C PRO A 117 5.04 9.12 20.19
N LEU A 118 6.29 8.86 20.60
CA LEU A 118 7.38 9.84 20.46
C LEU A 118 7.69 10.18 19.00
N GLY A 119 7.60 9.21 18.09
CA GLY A 119 7.75 9.46 16.65
C GLY A 119 6.59 10.29 16.09
N ILE A 120 5.36 10.05 16.57
CA ILE A 120 4.17 10.81 16.17
C ILE A 120 4.31 12.27 16.62
N THR A 121 4.69 12.52 17.88
CA THR A 121 4.86 13.90 18.39
C THR A 121 6.01 14.64 17.72
N LEU A 122 7.10 13.95 17.38
CA LEU A 122 8.22 14.51 16.62
C LEU A 122 7.79 14.91 15.21
N PHE A 123 6.95 14.12 14.55
CA PHE A 123 6.39 14.49 13.27
C PHE A 123 5.47 15.72 13.38
N THR A 124 4.51 15.70 14.32
CA THR A 124 3.56 16.81 14.46
C THR A 124 4.27 18.13 14.79
N SER A 125 5.31 18.11 15.63
CA SER A 125 6.03 19.32 16.02
C SER A 125 6.86 19.94 14.90
N ILE A 126 7.34 19.13 13.95
CA ILE A 126 8.19 19.59 12.85
C ILE A 126 7.36 19.96 11.61
N TYR A 127 6.29 19.20 11.32
CA TYR A 127 5.63 19.24 10.01
C TYR A 127 4.19 19.76 10.03
N THR A 128 3.57 19.96 11.20
CA THR A 128 2.19 20.48 11.28
C THR A 128 2.17 21.90 11.81
N THR A 129 1.23 22.72 11.32
CA THR A 129 1.02 24.11 11.75
C THR A 129 0.24 24.22 13.07
N SER A 130 -0.33 23.13 13.58
CA SER A 130 -1.00 23.07 14.88
C SER A 130 0.03 23.04 16.00
N SER A 131 -0.02 24.03 16.91
CA SER A 131 0.90 24.14 18.05
C SER A 131 0.59 23.20 19.20
N GLU A 132 -0.58 22.56 19.21
CA GLU A 132 -1.02 21.69 20.32
C GLU A 132 -0.78 20.20 20.01
N THR A 133 -0.13 19.54 20.96
CA THR A 133 0.12 18.10 20.92
C THR A 133 -1.07 17.39 21.56
N ALA A 134 -1.70 16.45 20.82
CA ALA A 134 -2.85 15.70 21.30
C ALA A 134 -2.47 14.60 22.33
N TRP A 135 -1.97 15.00 23.49
CA TRP A 135 -1.54 14.10 24.56
C TRP A 135 -2.64 13.14 25.02
N LEU A 136 -3.88 13.62 25.07
CA LEU A 136 -5.01 12.79 25.44
C LEU A 136 -5.25 11.67 24.42
N ALA A 137 -5.24 12.00 23.12
CA ALA A 137 -5.36 11.01 22.06
C ALA A 137 -4.20 10.00 22.02
N LEU A 138 -2.97 10.47 22.26
CA LEU A 138 -1.78 9.61 22.32
C LEU A 138 -1.83 8.63 23.50
N THR A 139 -2.19 9.12 24.69
CA THR A 139 -2.29 8.27 25.90
C THR A 139 -3.45 7.30 25.78
N ASP A 140 -4.58 7.79 25.27
CA ASP A 140 -5.76 6.98 25.06
C ASP A 140 -5.55 5.88 24.01
N GLY A 141 -5.08 6.27 22.82
CA GLY A 141 -4.74 5.33 21.75
C GLY A 141 -3.69 4.31 22.17
N PHE A 142 -2.71 4.71 22.99
CA PHE A 142 -1.71 3.79 23.53
C PHE A 142 -2.35 2.72 24.43
N ILE A 143 -3.22 3.12 25.36
CA ILE A 143 -3.84 2.20 26.33
C ILE A 143 -4.92 1.34 25.68
N ARG A 144 -5.83 1.96 24.93
CA ARG A 144 -7.03 1.30 24.42
C ARG A 144 -6.83 0.62 23.06
N LEU A 145 -5.80 0.96 22.29
CA LEU A 145 -5.52 0.33 21.00
C LEU A 145 -4.18 -0.42 21.02
N LEU A 146 -3.07 0.31 21.19
CA LEU A 146 -1.74 -0.24 20.99
C LEU A 146 -1.39 -1.35 21.97
N ALA A 147 -1.67 -1.16 23.27
CA ALA A 147 -1.40 -2.15 24.30
C ALA A 147 -2.17 -3.46 24.08
N GLN A 148 -3.44 -3.36 23.65
CA GLN A 148 -4.27 -4.52 23.32
C GLN A 148 -3.73 -5.27 22.10
N ASN A 149 -3.34 -4.54 21.05
CA ASN A 149 -2.75 -5.12 19.84
C ASN A 149 -1.42 -5.84 20.15
N ILE A 150 -0.56 -5.27 20.99
CA ILE A 150 0.67 -5.94 21.48
C ILE A 150 0.34 -7.21 22.25
N PHE A 151 -0.67 -7.18 23.12
CA PHE A 151 -1.10 -8.35 23.87
C PHE A 151 -1.53 -9.50 22.95
N ILE A 152 -2.31 -9.20 21.91
CA ILE A 152 -2.75 -10.18 20.89
C ILE A 152 -1.53 -10.81 20.20
N VAL A 153 -0.59 -9.98 19.73
CA VAL A 153 0.60 -10.45 19.00
C VAL A 153 1.52 -11.31 19.87
N ILE A 154 1.77 -10.92 21.12
CA ILE A 154 2.59 -11.71 22.05
C ILE A 154 1.89 -13.02 22.39
N SER A 155 0.57 -13.01 22.63
CA SER A 155 -0.20 -14.21 22.95
C SER A 155 -0.17 -15.22 21.80
N LEU A 156 -0.35 -14.76 20.56
CA LEU A 156 -0.19 -15.57 19.35
C LEU A 156 1.22 -16.15 19.24
N THR A 157 2.24 -15.32 19.46
CA THR A 157 3.65 -15.72 19.35
C THR A 157 4.05 -16.76 20.39
N PHE A 158 3.71 -16.55 21.66
CA PHE A 158 3.97 -17.51 22.74
C PHE A 158 3.29 -18.84 22.44
N SER A 159 2.01 -18.80 22.05
CA SER A 159 1.21 -20.00 21.79
C SER A 159 1.77 -20.83 20.64
N LEU A 160 2.06 -20.20 19.49
CA LEU A 160 2.66 -20.88 18.34
C LEU A 160 4.06 -21.42 18.66
N THR A 161 4.87 -20.68 19.43
CA THR A 161 6.21 -21.13 19.84
C THR A 161 6.12 -22.38 20.72
N ILE A 162 5.16 -22.43 21.64
CA ILE A 162 4.89 -23.60 22.49
C ILE A 162 4.42 -24.79 21.65
N PHE A 163 3.44 -24.59 20.75
CA PHE A 163 2.90 -25.68 19.93
C PHE A 163 3.94 -26.29 18.99
N LEU A 164 4.76 -25.44 18.35
CA LEU A 164 5.81 -25.85 17.42
C LEU A 164 7.14 -26.21 18.09
N ARG A 165 7.22 -26.07 19.42
CA ARG A 165 8.40 -26.40 20.26
C ARG A 165 9.71 -25.81 19.73
N SER A 166 9.63 -24.65 19.07
CA SER A 166 10.78 -24.05 18.38
C SER A 166 10.50 -22.60 18.02
N ILE A 167 11.59 -21.86 17.74
CA ILE A 167 11.52 -20.46 17.30
C ILE A 167 10.72 -20.28 16.00
N ARG A 168 10.49 -21.39 15.26
CA ARG A 168 9.63 -21.43 14.07
C ARG A 168 8.21 -20.94 14.37
N GLY A 169 7.70 -21.14 15.57
CA GLY A 169 6.39 -20.62 15.95
C GLY A 169 6.32 -19.10 15.97
N ALA A 170 7.35 -18.43 16.49
CA ALA A 170 7.46 -16.98 16.42
C ALA A 170 7.57 -16.50 14.97
N TYR A 171 8.25 -17.25 14.12
CA TYR A 171 8.31 -16.89 12.71
C TYR A 171 6.97 -17.02 11.97
N VAL A 172 6.16 -18.03 12.28
CA VAL A 172 4.80 -18.15 11.75
C VAL A 172 3.94 -16.99 12.27
N ALA A 173 4.06 -16.63 13.55
CA ALA A 173 3.37 -15.46 14.11
C ALA A 173 3.77 -14.16 13.41
N LEU A 174 5.06 -14.00 13.09
CA LEU A 174 5.57 -12.87 12.35
C LEU A 174 4.98 -12.80 10.94
N PHE A 175 4.99 -13.93 10.23
CA PHE A 175 4.42 -14.04 8.90
C PHE A 175 2.93 -13.67 8.89
N LEU A 176 2.14 -14.21 9.83
CA LEU A 176 0.71 -13.91 9.94
C LEU A 176 0.45 -12.44 10.29
N THR A 177 1.23 -11.87 11.20
CA THR A 177 1.10 -10.47 11.60
C THR A 177 1.44 -9.51 10.45
N VAL A 178 2.52 -9.76 9.73
CA VAL A 178 2.92 -8.93 8.57
C VAL A 178 1.95 -9.12 7.41
N LEU A 179 1.47 -10.35 7.17
CA LEU A 179 0.43 -10.62 6.18
C LEU A 179 -0.83 -9.84 6.48
N TYR A 180 -1.30 -9.90 7.73
CA TYR A 180 -2.48 -9.16 8.16
C TYR A 180 -2.30 -7.65 7.95
N PHE A 181 -1.18 -7.11 8.42
CA PHE A 181 -0.84 -5.70 8.23
C PHE A 181 -0.93 -5.26 6.75
N LEU A 182 -0.41 -6.07 5.82
CA LEU A 182 -0.46 -5.74 4.39
C LEU A 182 -1.86 -5.76 3.80
N LEU A 183 -2.77 -6.60 4.32
CA LEU A 183 -4.16 -6.61 3.90
C LEU A 183 -4.89 -5.36 4.39
N THR A 184 -4.65 -4.94 5.63
CA THR A 184 -5.29 -3.77 6.25
C THR A 184 -4.80 -2.45 5.65
N GLU A 185 -3.51 -2.34 5.33
CA GLU A 185 -2.93 -1.15 4.68
C GLU A 185 -3.13 -1.13 3.17
N SER A 186 -3.70 -2.19 2.59
CA SER A 186 -4.01 -2.15 1.18
C SER A 186 -5.06 -1.09 0.90
N SER A 187 -4.94 -0.39 -0.24
CA SER A 187 -5.89 0.64 -0.67
C SER A 187 -7.29 0.10 -0.97
N LEU A 188 -7.49 -1.22 -0.86
CA LEU A 188 -8.80 -1.80 -0.94
C LEU A 188 -9.47 -1.67 0.41
N ASN A 189 -10.52 -0.85 0.42
CA ASN A 189 -11.54 -0.71 1.46
C ASN A 189 -12.30 -2.03 1.79
N LEU A 190 -11.72 -3.20 1.54
CA LEU A 190 -12.25 -4.52 1.86
C LEU A 190 -12.68 -4.60 3.33
N VAL A 191 -11.90 -3.98 4.22
CA VAL A 191 -12.22 -3.93 5.66
C VAL A 191 -13.28 -2.89 5.97
N SER A 192 -13.35 -1.76 5.26
CA SER A 192 -14.30 -0.69 5.62
C SER A 192 -15.73 -0.92 5.15
N ASP A 193 -15.98 -1.75 4.16
CA ASP A 193 -17.31 -1.79 3.53
C ASP A 193 -18.23 -2.89 4.11
N SER A 194 -17.71 -3.82 4.92
CA SER A 194 -18.49 -4.91 5.50
C SER A 194 -18.16 -5.14 6.98
N ASP A 195 -19.20 -5.16 7.80
CA ASP A 195 -19.15 -5.39 9.26
C ASP A 195 -18.36 -6.66 9.62
N LEU A 196 -18.47 -7.71 8.81
CA LEU A 196 -17.75 -8.97 9.04
C LEU A 196 -16.23 -8.76 8.94
N TRP A 197 -15.76 -7.96 7.98
CA TRP A 197 -14.33 -7.72 7.80
C TRP A 197 -13.79 -6.79 8.87
N GLN A 198 -14.57 -5.79 9.28
CA GLN A 198 -14.21 -4.96 10.44
C GLN A 198 -14.19 -5.78 11.74
N LEU A 199 -15.06 -6.76 11.92
CA LEU A 199 -15.06 -7.65 13.09
C LEU A 199 -13.85 -8.60 13.07
N LEU A 200 -13.46 -9.09 11.89
CA LEU A 200 -12.30 -9.95 11.68
C LEU A 200 -10.96 -9.19 11.67
N ASP A 201 -10.96 -7.88 11.95
CA ASP A 201 -9.76 -7.05 12.11
C ASP A 201 -9.17 -7.20 13.54
N PRO A 202 -8.10 -8.00 13.78
CA PRO A 202 -7.47 -8.15 15.09
C PRO A 202 -6.86 -6.85 15.65
N PHE A 203 -6.58 -5.85 14.81
CA PHE A 203 -5.96 -4.59 15.25
C PHE A 203 -6.97 -3.44 15.36
N GLY A 204 -8.18 -3.62 14.83
CA GLY A 204 -9.30 -2.67 14.81
C GLY A 204 -8.98 -1.36 14.12
N VAL A 205 -8.19 -1.39 13.04
CA VAL A 205 -7.83 -0.22 12.22
C VAL A 205 -9.04 0.33 11.48
N GLY A 206 -9.85 -0.55 10.88
CA GLY A 206 -11.07 -0.13 10.16
C GLY A 206 -12.06 0.58 11.08
N MET A 207 -12.29 0.00 12.27
CA MET A 207 -13.15 0.60 13.31
C MET A 207 -12.58 1.89 13.87
N ALA A 208 -11.26 1.96 14.11
CA ALA A 208 -10.62 3.18 14.56
C ALA A 208 -10.77 4.30 13.51
N ARG A 209 -10.69 3.97 12.21
CA ARG A 209 -10.93 4.93 11.14
C ARG A 209 -12.35 5.47 11.16
N GLU A 210 -13.34 4.59 11.23
CA GLU A 210 -14.75 4.99 11.32
C GLU A 210 -15.04 5.83 12.57
N SER A 211 -14.53 5.43 13.74
CA SER A 211 -14.65 6.20 14.98
C SER A 211 -14.02 7.59 14.86
N VAL A 212 -12.86 7.69 14.21
CA VAL A 212 -12.13 8.95 14.03
C VAL A 212 -12.77 9.84 12.96
N GLU A 213 -13.35 9.27 11.90
CA GLU A 213 -14.18 10.00 10.93
C GLU A 213 -15.46 10.55 11.57
N ASN A 214 -15.94 9.89 12.64
CA ASN A 214 -17.05 10.35 13.46
C ASN A 214 -16.65 11.33 14.59
N LEU A 215 -15.36 11.44 14.97
CA LEU A 215 -14.90 12.45 15.94
C LEU A 215 -15.20 13.91 15.54
N PRO A 216 -15.15 14.32 14.26
CA PRO A 216 -15.67 15.61 13.80
C PRO A 216 -17.14 15.89 14.16
N PHE A 217 -17.90 14.89 14.61
CA PHE A 217 -19.31 14.95 15.01
C PHE A 217 -19.51 14.99 16.54
N SER A 218 -18.45 14.96 17.36
CA SER A 218 -18.58 15.08 18.82
C SER A 218 -18.57 16.54 19.29
N ASP A 219 -19.41 16.86 20.28
CA ASP A 219 -19.44 18.18 20.93
C ASP A 219 -18.12 18.53 21.66
N ASP A 220 -17.25 17.53 21.86
CA ASP A 220 -15.90 17.65 22.42
C ASP A 220 -14.87 17.02 21.45
N PRO A 221 -14.24 17.81 20.57
CA PRO A 221 -13.23 17.32 19.63
C PRO A 221 -11.93 16.87 20.31
N GLN A 222 -11.72 17.21 21.59
CA GLN A 222 -10.62 16.68 22.40
C GLN A 222 -11.03 15.46 23.23
N GLY A 223 -12.25 14.95 23.04
CA GLY A 223 -12.79 13.80 23.76
C GLY A 223 -12.03 12.50 23.48
N PHE A 224 -12.27 11.53 24.36
CA PHE A 224 -11.83 10.15 24.19
C PHE A 224 -12.38 9.51 22.91
N LEU A 225 -11.65 8.55 22.32
CA LEU A 225 -12.12 7.80 21.16
C LEU A 225 -13.44 7.09 21.49
N VAL A 226 -14.49 7.40 20.72
CA VAL A 226 -15.83 6.80 20.86
C VAL A 226 -15.80 5.38 20.29
N TYR A 227 -16.17 4.41 21.12
CA TYR A 227 -16.33 3.02 20.70
C TYR A 227 -17.76 2.83 20.20
N SER A 228 -17.91 2.45 18.93
CA SER A 228 -19.17 1.90 18.46
C SER A 228 -19.43 0.54 19.13
N ASP A 229 -20.69 0.10 19.15
CA ASP A 229 -21.05 -1.22 19.69
C ASP A 229 -20.24 -2.33 19.02
N LEU A 230 -20.06 -2.23 17.69
CA LEU A 230 -19.30 -3.20 16.91
C LEU A 230 -17.80 -3.15 17.23
N PHE A 231 -17.25 -1.98 17.53
CA PHE A 231 -15.86 -1.85 17.98
C PHE A 231 -15.65 -2.53 19.33
N PHE A 232 -16.58 -2.36 20.26
CA PHE A 232 -16.52 -3.03 21.56
C PHE A 232 -16.59 -4.57 21.41
N ILE A 233 -17.49 -5.07 20.55
CA ILE A 233 -17.61 -6.51 20.26
C ILE A 233 -16.30 -7.05 19.66
N ASN A 234 -15.68 -6.32 18.73
CA ASN A 234 -14.38 -6.69 18.16
C ASN A 234 -13.30 -6.85 19.25
N ARG A 235 -13.20 -5.89 20.19
CA ARG A 235 -12.20 -5.97 21.28
C ARG A 235 -12.45 -7.14 22.22
N LEU A 236 -13.72 -7.42 22.53
CA LEU A 236 -14.07 -8.56 23.36
C LEU A 236 -13.73 -9.89 22.68
N LEU A 237 -14.00 -10.01 21.37
CA LEU A 237 -13.69 -11.19 20.57
C LEU A 237 -12.18 -11.46 20.54
N TRP A 238 -11.36 -10.49 20.14
CA TRP A 238 -9.93 -10.71 19.94
C TRP A 238 -9.15 -10.82 21.25
N MET A 239 -9.52 -10.05 22.28
CA MET A 239 -8.94 -10.25 23.61
C MET A 239 -9.34 -11.60 24.19
N GLY A 240 -10.60 -12.01 24.03
CA GLY A 240 -11.08 -13.33 24.45
C GLY A 240 -10.31 -14.48 23.77
N LEU A 241 -10.11 -14.39 22.45
CA LEU A 241 -9.29 -15.35 21.69
C LEU A 241 -7.84 -15.35 22.16
N ALA A 242 -7.22 -14.18 22.40
CA ALA A 242 -5.85 -14.10 22.86
C ALA A 242 -5.67 -14.73 24.26
N PHE A 243 -6.56 -14.43 25.21
CA PHE A 243 -6.56 -15.07 26.53
C PHE A 243 -6.81 -16.57 26.45
N GLY A 244 -7.78 -17.01 25.65
CA GLY A 244 -8.10 -18.42 25.47
C GLY A 244 -6.94 -19.21 24.86
N LEU A 245 -6.30 -18.65 23.83
CA LEU A 245 -5.14 -19.24 23.16
C LEU A 245 -3.94 -19.35 24.12
N LEU A 246 -3.66 -18.28 24.88
CA LEU A 246 -2.58 -18.27 25.86
C LEU A 246 -2.83 -19.28 27.00
N ALA A 247 -4.06 -19.35 27.52
CA ALA A 247 -4.44 -20.32 28.54
C ALA A 247 -4.28 -21.76 28.05
N TYR A 248 -4.69 -22.03 26.80
CA TYR A 248 -4.51 -23.35 26.19
C TYR A 248 -3.02 -23.69 25.97
N ALA A 249 -2.21 -22.73 25.53
CA ALA A 249 -0.77 -22.91 25.39
C ALA A 249 -0.08 -23.16 26.73
N GLU A 250 -0.46 -22.43 27.78
CA GLU A 250 0.04 -22.63 29.14
C GLU A 250 -0.30 -24.02 29.67
N GLN A 251 -1.53 -24.51 29.44
CA GLN A 251 -1.94 -25.86 29.83
C GLN A 251 -1.13 -26.95 29.11
N ARG A 252 -0.76 -26.71 27.85
CA ARG A 252 0.02 -27.67 27.06
C ARG A 252 1.50 -27.63 27.38
N PHE A 253 2.00 -26.53 27.92
CA PHE A 253 3.42 -26.34 28.19
C PHE A 253 3.90 -27.17 29.39
N SER A 254 4.91 -27.99 29.16
CA SER A 254 5.74 -28.56 30.21
C SER A 254 7.20 -28.53 29.78
N PHE A 255 8.11 -28.52 30.75
CA PHE A 255 9.54 -28.51 30.47
C PHE A 255 9.97 -29.73 29.63
N ALA A 256 9.43 -30.91 29.94
CA ALA A 256 9.67 -32.13 29.16
C ALA A 256 9.11 -32.04 27.74
N TYR A 257 7.87 -31.53 27.59
CA TYR A 257 7.25 -31.34 26.29
C TYR A 257 8.09 -30.42 25.41
N PHE A 258 8.51 -29.27 25.94
CA PHE A 258 9.23 -28.25 25.18
C PHE A 258 10.69 -28.63 24.89
N ALA A 259 11.34 -29.39 25.77
CA ALA A 259 12.72 -29.86 25.58
C ALA A 259 12.82 -31.13 24.71
N SER A 260 11.72 -31.85 24.48
CA SER A 260 11.72 -33.06 23.65
C SER A 260 12.13 -32.76 22.20
N LYS A 261 13.32 -33.23 21.79
CA LYS A 261 13.70 -33.30 20.37
C LYS A 261 13.16 -34.61 19.79
N GLU A 262 12.70 -34.60 18.54
CA GLU A 262 12.44 -35.85 17.81
C GLU A 262 13.70 -36.72 17.85
N PRO A 263 13.57 -38.03 18.13
CA PRO A 263 14.71 -38.93 18.11
C PRO A 263 15.36 -38.89 16.72
N SER A 264 16.67 -38.66 16.72
CA SER A 264 17.48 -38.68 15.49
C SER A 264 17.22 -39.99 14.73
N LYS A 265 16.77 -39.90 13.49
CA LYS A 265 16.66 -41.04 12.56
C LYS A 265 18.02 -41.60 12.12
N LEU A 266 19.13 -40.98 12.53
CA LEU A 266 20.45 -41.57 12.28
C LEU A 266 20.62 -42.77 13.22
N PRO A 267 20.95 -43.96 12.69
CA PRO A 267 21.28 -45.09 13.52
C PRO A 267 22.41 -44.66 14.47
N GLU A 268 22.20 -44.93 15.75
CA GLU A 268 23.23 -44.82 16.77
C GLU A 268 24.45 -45.57 16.24
N LYS A 269 25.51 -44.84 15.89
CA LYS A 269 26.75 -45.45 15.43
C LYS A 269 27.21 -46.35 16.57
N ALA A 270 27.09 -47.66 16.35
CA ALA A 270 27.62 -48.68 17.23
C ALA A 270 29.01 -48.24 17.69
N SER A 271 29.23 -48.29 19.00
CA SER A 271 30.51 -48.04 19.64
C SER A 271 31.61 -48.64 18.79
N SER A 272 32.48 -47.79 18.26
CA SER A 272 33.59 -48.21 17.42
C SER A 272 34.41 -49.23 18.19
N THR A 273 34.38 -50.48 17.76
CA THR A 273 35.46 -51.42 18.02
C THR A 273 36.75 -50.75 17.59
N ASN A 274 37.77 -50.84 18.44
CA ASN A 274 39.12 -50.34 18.18
C ASN A 274 39.72 -51.04 16.94
N ALA A 275 39.30 -50.63 15.76
CA ALA A 275 39.98 -50.96 14.52
C ALA A 275 41.22 -50.07 14.45
N SER A 276 42.34 -50.63 14.87
CA SER A 276 43.67 -50.14 14.51
C SER A 276 43.75 -50.16 12.98
N PHE A 277 43.52 -49.02 12.34
CA PHE A 277 43.81 -48.86 10.92
C PHE A 277 45.32 -48.72 10.79
N PRO A 278 46.02 -49.63 10.08
CA PRO A 278 47.41 -49.41 9.77
C PRO A 278 47.50 -48.12 8.94
N LEU A 279 48.17 -47.12 9.50
CA LEU A 279 48.52 -45.88 8.81
C LEU A 279 49.43 -46.25 7.63
N LYS A 280 48.81 -46.53 6.49
CA LYS A 280 49.51 -46.58 5.22
C LYS A 280 50.12 -45.20 5.05
N ASN A 281 51.45 -45.13 4.98
CA ASN A 281 52.18 -43.91 4.64
C ASN A 281 51.75 -43.46 3.25
N LEU A 282 50.61 -42.75 3.19
CA LEU A 282 50.16 -42.05 2.02
C LEU A 282 51.17 -40.93 1.84
N THR A 283 52.03 -41.06 0.83
CA THR A 283 52.78 -39.94 0.29
C THR A 283 51.76 -38.96 -0.31
N ILE A 284 51.25 -38.07 0.54
CA ILE A 284 50.40 -36.96 0.13
C ILE A 284 51.31 -36.04 -0.69
N GLN A 285 51.05 -35.93 -1.99
CA GLN A 285 51.62 -34.85 -2.80
C GLN A 285 50.67 -33.65 -2.72
N PRO A 286 50.99 -32.61 -1.93
CA PRO A 286 50.14 -31.45 -1.85
C PRO A 286 50.19 -30.68 -3.18
N ARG A 287 49.11 -30.77 -3.97
CA ARG A 287 48.96 -29.95 -5.19
C ARG A 287 48.38 -28.60 -4.81
N PHE A 288 49.23 -27.62 -4.55
CA PHE A 288 48.81 -26.23 -4.39
C PHE A 288 48.74 -25.56 -5.77
N GLY A 289 47.60 -24.96 -6.13
CA GLY A 289 47.41 -24.27 -7.40
C GLY A 289 46.08 -23.54 -7.51
N GLY A 290 45.99 -22.56 -8.41
CA GLY A 290 44.80 -21.71 -8.56
C GLY A 290 43.50 -22.47 -8.88
N TRP A 291 43.60 -23.57 -9.62
CA TRP A 291 42.47 -24.45 -9.90
C TRP A 291 41.91 -25.13 -8.65
N LEU A 292 42.78 -25.61 -7.74
CA LEU A 292 42.33 -26.21 -6.47
C LEU A 292 41.68 -25.14 -5.58
N SER A 293 42.23 -23.92 -5.56
CA SER A 293 41.64 -22.79 -4.84
C SER A 293 40.22 -22.50 -5.35
N TRP A 294 40.01 -22.45 -6.67
CA TRP A 294 38.68 -22.26 -7.26
C TRP A 294 37.70 -23.39 -6.92
N GLN A 295 38.13 -24.65 -7.03
CA GLN A 295 37.31 -25.80 -6.64
C GLN A 295 36.92 -25.75 -5.15
N THR A 296 37.85 -25.32 -4.29
CA THR A 296 37.62 -25.16 -2.86
C THR A 296 36.63 -24.03 -2.59
N THR A 297 36.82 -22.86 -3.24
CA THR A 297 35.89 -21.72 -3.17
C THR A 297 34.48 -22.14 -3.58
N TRP A 298 34.32 -22.85 -4.70
CA TRP A 298 33.00 -23.29 -5.18
C TRP A 298 32.33 -24.27 -4.22
N ARG A 299 33.07 -25.26 -3.69
CA ARG A 299 32.54 -26.22 -2.72
C ARG A 299 32.12 -25.54 -1.42
N LEU A 300 32.94 -24.60 -0.93
CA LEU A 300 32.64 -23.83 0.27
C LEU A 300 31.43 -22.91 0.03
N ALA A 301 31.38 -22.21 -1.12
CA ALA A 301 30.24 -21.38 -1.50
C ALA A 301 28.94 -22.19 -1.56
N LYS A 302 28.98 -23.39 -2.15
CA LYS A 302 27.82 -24.30 -2.19
C LYS A 302 27.38 -24.73 -0.79
N LEU A 303 28.33 -24.98 0.12
CA LEU A 303 28.05 -25.32 1.51
C LEU A 303 27.39 -24.14 2.25
N GLU A 304 27.98 -22.95 2.17
CA GLU A 304 27.42 -21.74 2.79
C GLU A 304 26.05 -21.38 2.22
N PHE A 305 25.90 -21.45 0.90
CA PHE A 305 24.62 -21.27 0.22
C PHE A 305 23.58 -22.27 0.74
N SER A 306 23.94 -23.56 0.82
CA SER A 306 23.04 -24.59 1.33
C SER A 306 22.67 -24.36 2.80
N ASN A 307 23.58 -23.82 3.62
CA ASN A 307 23.30 -23.47 5.00
C ASN A 307 22.29 -22.33 5.07
N LEU A 308 22.46 -21.28 4.26
CA LEU A 308 21.57 -20.12 4.21
C LEU A 308 20.15 -20.48 3.76
N ILE A 309 20.00 -21.21 2.65
CA ILE A 309 18.66 -21.54 2.12
C ILE A 309 17.87 -22.51 3.02
N ARG A 310 18.56 -23.26 3.88
CA ARG A 310 17.93 -24.16 4.85
C ARG A 310 17.50 -23.44 6.13
N GLN A 311 17.90 -22.19 6.33
CA GLN A 311 17.46 -21.42 7.48
C GLN A 311 15.96 -21.13 7.36
N PRO A 312 15.19 -21.24 8.46
CA PRO A 312 13.76 -20.94 8.44
C PRO A 312 13.45 -19.55 7.88
N VAL A 313 14.25 -18.55 8.26
CA VAL A 313 14.10 -17.15 7.83
C VAL A 313 14.05 -17.04 6.30
N PHE A 314 14.92 -17.75 5.58
CA PHE A 314 14.92 -17.75 4.12
C PHE A 314 13.61 -18.30 3.54
N LEU A 315 13.11 -19.42 4.06
CA LEU A 315 11.85 -20.03 3.58
C LEU A 315 10.65 -19.11 3.83
N ILE A 316 10.62 -18.41 4.96
CA ILE A 316 9.56 -17.43 5.27
C ILE A 316 9.65 -16.24 4.33
N THR A 317 10.85 -15.71 4.07
CA THR A 317 11.04 -14.63 3.11
C THR A 317 10.55 -15.06 1.73
N VAL A 318 10.88 -16.27 1.26
CA VAL A 318 10.37 -16.81 -0.01
C VAL A 318 8.84 -16.90 0.00
N GLY A 319 8.25 -17.49 1.04
CA GLY A 319 6.79 -17.61 1.16
C GLY A 319 6.08 -16.26 1.18
N LEU A 320 6.66 -15.27 1.87
CA LEU A 320 6.15 -13.91 1.95
C LEU A 320 6.27 -13.18 0.60
N LEU A 321 7.39 -13.35 -0.12
CA LEU A 321 7.53 -12.79 -1.47
C LEU A 321 6.50 -13.36 -2.45
N ILE A 322 6.28 -14.69 -2.43
CA ILE A 322 5.29 -15.35 -3.29
C ILE A 322 3.88 -14.86 -2.94
N LEU A 323 3.53 -14.88 -1.64
CA LEU A 323 2.19 -14.51 -1.19
C LEU A 323 1.90 -13.02 -1.46
N ILE A 324 2.83 -12.11 -1.16
CA ILE A 324 2.63 -10.69 -1.45
C ILE A 324 2.58 -10.45 -2.96
N GLY A 325 3.43 -11.12 -3.74
CA GLY A 325 3.37 -11.04 -5.20
C GLY A 325 2.01 -11.48 -5.75
N LEU A 326 1.45 -12.57 -5.21
CA LEU A 326 0.10 -13.04 -5.56
C LEU A 326 -0.98 -12.05 -5.11
N LEU A 327 -0.93 -11.57 -3.87
CA LEU A 327 -1.93 -10.63 -3.33
C LEU A 327 -1.94 -9.32 -4.10
N LEU A 328 -0.78 -8.71 -4.37
CA LEU A 328 -0.67 -7.43 -5.12
C LEU A 328 -1.19 -7.51 -6.55
N THR A 329 -1.25 -8.72 -7.12
CA THR A 329 -1.70 -8.94 -8.50
C THR A 329 -3.14 -9.40 -8.61
N THR A 330 -3.61 -10.20 -7.66
CA THR A 330 -4.94 -10.85 -7.74
C THR A 330 -5.98 -10.22 -6.82
N VAL A 331 -5.62 -9.95 -5.56
CA VAL A 331 -6.56 -9.48 -4.54
C VAL A 331 -6.51 -7.98 -4.42
N LEU A 332 -5.32 -7.42 -4.23
CA LEU A 332 -5.04 -6.00 -3.99
C LEU A 332 -4.92 -5.21 -5.30
N GLY A 333 -5.81 -5.49 -6.26
CA GLY A 333 -5.83 -4.85 -7.57
C GLY A 333 -5.54 -3.35 -7.45
N MET A 334 -4.47 -2.88 -8.10
CA MET A 334 -3.99 -1.51 -7.92
C MET A 334 -4.98 -0.47 -8.46
N ASN A 335 -5.92 -0.89 -9.31
CA ASN A 335 -6.91 -0.04 -9.91
C ASN A 335 -8.29 -0.28 -9.27
N PRO A 336 -8.84 0.69 -8.52
CA PRO A 336 -10.16 0.56 -7.89
C PRO A 336 -11.31 0.65 -8.90
N ASP A 337 -11.06 1.15 -10.12
CA ASP A 337 -12.11 1.48 -11.07
C ASP A 337 -12.48 0.33 -12.01
N PHE A 338 -11.54 -0.57 -12.32
CA PHE A 338 -11.73 -1.71 -13.24
C PHE A 338 -10.68 -2.81 -13.02
N PRO A 339 -11.01 -4.08 -13.34
CA PRO A 339 -10.02 -5.15 -13.35
C PRO A 339 -9.00 -4.93 -14.47
N GLU A 340 -7.73 -5.19 -14.18
CA GLU A 340 -6.61 -4.99 -15.11
C GLU A 340 -5.94 -6.32 -15.45
N LEU A 341 -5.52 -6.45 -16.70
CA LEU A 341 -4.70 -7.56 -17.16
C LEU A 341 -3.35 -7.55 -16.44
N PRO A 342 -2.79 -8.73 -16.11
CA PRO A 342 -1.49 -8.84 -15.47
C PRO A 342 -0.38 -8.69 -16.51
N ILE A 343 -0.29 -7.54 -17.17
CA ILE A 343 0.77 -7.24 -18.14
C ILE A 343 2.17 -7.32 -17.48
N THR A 344 3.19 -7.65 -18.27
CA THR A 344 4.54 -7.89 -17.74
C THR A 344 5.13 -6.67 -17.02
N ALA A 345 4.87 -5.44 -17.48
CA ALA A 345 5.31 -4.22 -16.81
C ALA A 345 4.82 -4.14 -15.36
N ARG A 346 3.56 -4.53 -15.13
CA ARG A 346 2.96 -4.58 -13.79
C ARG A 346 3.61 -5.66 -12.93
N MET A 347 3.87 -6.83 -13.51
CA MET A 347 4.51 -7.93 -12.78
C MET A 347 5.93 -7.57 -12.33
N THR A 348 6.70 -6.86 -13.17
CA THR A 348 8.06 -6.45 -12.80
C THR A 348 8.09 -5.21 -11.90
N ALA A 349 7.06 -4.36 -11.93
CA ALA A 349 6.92 -3.21 -11.02
C ALA A 349 6.98 -3.61 -9.53
N LEU A 350 6.50 -4.81 -9.19
CA LEU A 350 6.56 -5.38 -7.84
C LEU A 350 7.98 -5.49 -7.27
N ARG A 351 9.01 -5.47 -8.12
CA ARG A 351 10.42 -5.44 -7.72
C ARG A 351 10.72 -4.27 -6.78
N LEU A 352 10.12 -3.10 -6.96
CA LEU A 352 10.42 -1.94 -6.11
C LEU A 352 9.96 -2.17 -4.65
N PRO A 353 8.68 -2.45 -4.37
CA PRO A 353 8.23 -2.72 -3.00
C PRO A 353 8.85 -4.00 -2.43
N LEU A 354 8.87 -5.10 -3.18
CA LEU A 354 9.43 -6.38 -2.70
C LEU A 354 10.95 -6.36 -2.58
N GLY A 355 11.63 -5.56 -3.40
CA GLY A 355 13.08 -5.41 -3.40
C GLY A 355 13.63 -4.67 -2.18
N LEU A 356 12.81 -3.88 -1.48
CA LEU A 356 13.19 -3.34 -0.18
C LEU A 356 13.33 -4.46 0.85
N PHE A 357 12.38 -5.41 0.89
CA PHE A 357 12.46 -6.57 1.78
C PHE A 357 13.65 -7.47 1.44
N ILE A 358 13.89 -7.76 0.15
CA ILE A 358 15.05 -8.53 -0.29
C ILE A 358 16.35 -7.80 0.06
N GLY A 359 16.44 -6.49 -0.19
CA GLY A 359 17.61 -5.68 0.14
C GLY A 359 17.92 -5.69 1.64
N LEU A 360 16.91 -5.48 2.48
CA LEU A 360 17.04 -5.54 3.94
C LEU A 360 17.49 -6.93 4.41
N PHE A 361 16.85 -7.99 3.91
CA PHE A 361 17.22 -9.37 4.21
C PHE A 361 18.69 -9.64 3.87
N LEU A 362 19.15 -9.25 2.67
CA LEU A 362 20.53 -9.48 2.24
C LEU A 362 21.53 -8.66 3.06
N LEU A 363 21.23 -7.41 3.43
CA LEU A 363 22.10 -6.61 4.30
C LEU A 363 22.30 -7.26 5.67
N VAL A 364 21.21 -7.79 6.26
CA VAL A 364 21.27 -8.49 7.55
C VAL A 364 22.00 -9.83 7.39
N MET A 365 21.62 -10.66 6.42
CA MET A 365 22.22 -11.98 6.21
C MET A 365 23.69 -11.91 5.82
N THR A 366 24.13 -10.85 5.15
CA THR A 366 25.55 -10.62 4.87
C THR A 366 26.33 -10.44 6.17
N GLY A 367 25.83 -9.61 7.10
CA GLY A 367 26.44 -9.45 8.42
C GLY A 367 26.47 -10.76 9.21
N GLU A 368 25.37 -11.51 9.21
CA GLU A 368 25.28 -12.81 9.90
C GLU A 368 26.28 -13.82 9.37
N LEU A 369 26.36 -13.97 8.04
CA LEU A 369 27.28 -14.91 7.40
C LEU A 369 28.74 -14.55 7.66
N VAL A 370 29.08 -13.26 7.66
CA VAL A 370 30.46 -12.80 7.92
C VAL A 370 30.91 -13.18 9.34
N PHE A 371 30.01 -13.13 10.33
CA PHE A 371 30.30 -13.45 11.74
C PHE A 371 29.86 -14.86 12.18
N LEU A 372 29.46 -15.72 11.25
CA LEU A 372 28.87 -17.02 11.55
C LEU A 372 29.81 -17.92 12.37
N GLU A 373 31.08 -18.03 11.96
CA GLU A 373 32.07 -18.89 12.62
C GLU A 373 32.40 -18.41 14.02
N ARG A 374 32.35 -17.09 14.26
CA ARG A 374 32.54 -16.53 15.61
C ARG A 374 31.35 -16.80 16.50
N THR A 375 30.14 -16.66 15.96
CA THR A 375 28.89 -16.90 16.69
C THR A 375 28.78 -18.36 17.13
N VAL A 376 29.21 -19.31 16.30
CA VAL A 376 29.20 -20.75 16.60
C VAL A 376 30.43 -21.18 17.42
N GLY A 377 31.42 -20.31 17.61
CA GLY A 377 32.66 -20.62 18.32
C GLY A 377 33.66 -21.47 17.52
N PHE A 378 33.45 -21.60 16.20
CA PHE A 378 34.30 -22.37 15.29
C PHE A 378 35.49 -21.58 14.72
N TRP A 379 35.51 -20.26 14.91
CA TRP A 379 36.46 -19.35 14.26
C TRP A 379 37.95 -19.69 14.49
N LEU A 380 38.33 -20.26 15.64
CA LEU A 380 39.72 -20.68 15.91
C LEU A 380 40.19 -21.79 14.97
N ILE A 381 39.31 -22.76 14.68
CA ILE A 381 39.60 -23.86 13.74
C ILE A 381 39.56 -23.33 12.31
N TYR A 382 38.59 -22.46 12.03
CA TYR A 382 38.42 -21.85 10.71
C TYR A 382 39.62 -20.99 10.29
N ASP A 383 40.16 -20.18 11.20
CA ASP A 383 41.31 -19.31 10.94
C ASP A 383 42.62 -20.09 10.78
N ALA A 384 42.72 -21.26 11.42
CA ALA A 384 43.86 -22.18 11.31
C ALA A 384 43.89 -22.96 9.98
N LEU A 385 42.86 -22.86 9.14
CA LEU A 385 42.84 -23.53 7.85
C LEU A 385 43.93 -22.95 6.92
N PRO A 386 44.68 -23.80 6.20
CA PRO A 386 45.77 -23.37 5.30
C PRO A 386 45.27 -22.67 4.02
N GLN A 387 43.97 -22.37 3.94
CA GLN A 387 43.35 -21.67 2.81
C GLN A 387 43.61 -20.17 2.89
N SER A 388 43.61 -19.46 1.76
CA SER A 388 43.77 -18.00 1.75
C SER A 388 42.49 -17.26 2.17
N ASN A 389 42.62 -16.02 2.65
CA ASN A 389 41.46 -15.17 2.95
C ASN A 389 40.57 -14.95 1.73
N PHE A 390 41.17 -14.82 0.56
CA PHE A 390 40.46 -14.65 -0.69
C PHE A 390 39.49 -15.80 -0.95
N VAL A 391 39.94 -17.05 -0.80
CA VAL A 391 39.09 -18.26 -1.00
C VAL A 391 37.88 -18.24 -0.05
N LEU A 392 38.11 -17.95 1.24
CA LEU A 392 37.05 -17.98 2.26
C LEU A 392 36.02 -16.86 2.07
N LEU A 393 36.49 -15.64 1.83
CA LEU A 393 35.63 -14.47 1.67
C LEU A 393 34.86 -14.49 0.34
N VAL A 394 35.50 -14.89 -0.76
CA VAL A 394 34.81 -15.05 -2.05
C VAL A 394 33.76 -16.14 -1.95
N ALA A 395 34.01 -17.23 -1.21
CA ALA A 395 33.00 -18.26 -1.01
C ALA A 395 31.73 -17.71 -0.32
N LYS A 396 31.89 -16.89 0.72
CA LYS A 396 30.76 -16.21 1.39
C LYS A 396 30.03 -15.25 0.47
N LEU A 397 30.75 -14.43 -0.29
CA LEU A 397 30.15 -13.51 -1.26
C LEU A 397 29.39 -14.26 -2.36
N MET A 398 29.98 -15.33 -2.93
CA MET A 398 29.32 -16.17 -3.92
C MET A 398 28.05 -16.85 -3.37
N ALA A 399 28.08 -17.28 -2.11
CA ALA A 399 26.90 -17.84 -1.46
C ALA A 399 25.77 -16.80 -1.34
N LEU A 400 26.08 -15.57 -0.91
CA LEU A 400 25.10 -14.48 -0.81
C LEU A 400 24.57 -14.04 -2.18
N VAL A 401 25.43 -13.98 -3.20
CA VAL A 401 25.02 -13.72 -4.59
C VAL A 401 24.09 -14.83 -5.08
N GLY A 402 24.38 -16.10 -4.75
CA GLY A 402 23.48 -17.22 -5.03
C GLY A 402 22.12 -17.08 -4.36
N VAL A 403 22.08 -16.67 -3.10
CA VAL A 403 20.83 -16.38 -2.37
C VAL A 403 20.04 -15.25 -3.04
N ALA A 404 20.71 -14.15 -3.41
CA ALA A 404 20.09 -13.05 -4.13
C ALA A 404 19.52 -13.48 -5.50
N ALA A 405 20.23 -14.35 -6.22
CA ALA A 405 19.75 -14.91 -7.48
C ALA A 405 18.48 -15.74 -7.27
N VAL A 406 18.43 -16.62 -6.25
CA VAL A 406 17.23 -17.41 -5.95
C VAL A 406 16.04 -16.51 -5.61
N LEU A 407 16.22 -15.50 -4.74
CA LEU A 407 15.13 -14.58 -4.38
C LEU A 407 14.61 -13.82 -5.61
N THR A 408 15.49 -13.44 -6.53
CA THR A 408 15.11 -12.79 -7.79
C THR A 408 14.35 -13.74 -8.72
N VAL A 409 14.80 -15.00 -8.83
CA VAL A 409 14.12 -16.04 -9.62
C VAL A 409 12.75 -16.37 -9.04
N VAL A 410 12.59 -16.37 -7.71
CA VAL A 410 11.27 -16.54 -7.07
C VAL A 410 10.32 -15.43 -7.51
N LEU A 411 10.75 -14.17 -7.54
CA LEU A 411 9.93 -13.06 -8.06
C LEU A 411 9.57 -13.25 -9.54
N PHE A 412 10.54 -13.66 -10.37
CA PHE A 412 10.33 -13.96 -11.78
C PHE A 412 9.26 -15.04 -11.96
N VAL A 413 9.42 -16.18 -11.28
CA VAL A 413 8.50 -17.34 -11.39
C VAL A 413 7.13 -17.00 -10.83
N THR A 414 7.06 -16.22 -9.76
CA THR A 414 5.77 -15.75 -9.20
C THR A 414 5.03 -14.89 -10.21
N GLY A 415 5.72 -13.92 -10.84
CA GLY A 415 5.13 -13.08 -11.88
C GLY A 415 4.60 -13.89 -13.06
N VAL A 416 5.42 -14.78 -13.62
CA VAL A 416 5.02 -15.66 -14.74
C VAL A 416 3.88 -16.59 -14.32
N GLY A 417 3.93 -17.14 -13.11
CA GLY A 417 2.88 -18.02 -12.58
C GLY A 417 1.54 -17.32 -12.46
N VAL A 418 1.52 -16.06 -12.03
CA VAL A 418 0.30 -15.23 -11.99
C VAL A 418 -0.23 -14.95 -13.40
N GLN A 419 0.63 -14.61 -14.37
CA GLN A 419 0.22 -14.37 -15.75
C GLN A 419 -0.41 -15.63 -16.37
N LEU A 420 0.24 -16.78 -16.22
CA LEU A 420 -0.28 -18.04 -16.74
C LEU A 420 -1.55 -18.50 -16.01
N GLY A 421 -1.61 -18.33 -14.68
CA GLY A 421 -2.77 -18.69 -13.86
C GLY A 421 -4.00 -17.83 -14.13
N SER A 422 -3.82 -16.62 -14.63
CA SER A 422 -4.91 -15.72 -15.09
C SER A 422 -5.26 -15.90 -16.57
N GLY A 423 -4.59 -16.81 -17.29
CA GLY A 423 -4.82 -17.04 -18.72
C GLY A 423 -4.17 -16.00 -19.65
N PHE A 424 -3.29 -15.14 -19.14
CA PHE A 424 -2.59 -14.14 -19.92
C PHE A 424 -1.29 -14.70 -20.54
N SER A 425 -1.22 -14.76 -21.87
CA SER A 425 -0.13 -15.41 -22.60
C SER A 425 0.92 -14.46 -23.22
N ASP A 426 0.69 -13.15 -23.24
CA ASP A 426 1.61 -12.18 -23.86
C ASP A 426 2.76 -11.81 -22.89
N ILE A 427 3.67 -12.77 -22.69
CA ILE A 427 4.77 -12.66 -21.71
C ILE A 427 5.97 -11.94 -22.33
N GLY A 428 6.29 -10.76 -21.80
CA GLY A 428 7.48 -9.99 -22.16
C GLY A 428 8.76 -10.55 -21.54
N TRP A 429 9.31 -11.65 -22.07
CA TRP A 429 10.53 -12.30 -21.53
C TRP A 429 11.72 -11.35 -21.37
N TRP A 430 11.94 -10.49 -22.37
CA TRP A 430 13.01 -9.49 -22.32
C TRP A 430 12.83 -8.51 -21.15
N ARG A 431 11.59 -8.10 -20.88
CA ARG A 431 11.27 -7.18 -19.79
C ARG A 431 11.60 -7.81 -18.44
N TYR A 432 11.16 -9.03 -18.20
CA TYR A 432 11.52 -9.77 -16.99
C TYR A 432 13.04 -9.88 -16.79
N SER A 433 13.77 -10.22 -17.85
CA SER A 433 15.22 -10.33 -17.78
C SER A 433 15.87 -8.98 -17.45
N SER A 434 15.50 -7.91 -18.16
CA SER A 434 16.09 -6.59 -17.94
C SER A 434 15.77 -6.01 -16.55
N ASP A 435 14.53 -6.15 -16.08
CA ASP A 435 14.07 -5.45 -14.89
C ASP A 435 14.36 -6.25 -13.61
N LEU A 436 14.14 -7.57 -13.61
CA LEU A 436 14.42 -8.42 -12.45
C LEU A 436 15.87 -8.92 -12.45
N LEU A 437 16.32 -9.57 -13.52
CA LEU A 437 17.61 -10.28 -13.55
C LEU A 437 18.81 -9.37 -13.78
N THR A 438 18.64 -8.22 -14.45
CA THR A 438 19.71 -7.23 -14.59
C THR A 438 19.57 -6.17 -13.51
N ASP A 439 18.51 -5.36 -13.54
CA ASP A 439 18.42 -4.21 -12.63
C ASP A 439 18.25 -4.62 -11.16
N GLY A 440 17.36 -5.57 -10.86
CA GLY A 440 17.09 -6.03 -9.49
C GLY A 440 18.27 -6.81 -8.89
N PHE A 441 18.69 -7.88 -9.56
CA PHE A 441 19.79 -8.74 -9.09
C PHE A 441 21.12 -7.98 -8.92
N LEU A 442 21.50 -7.11 -9.87
CA LEU A 442 22.74 -6.35 -9.75
C LEU A 442 22.68 -5.37 -8.57
N ARG A 443 21.51 -4.75 -8.32
CA ARG A 443 21.28 -3.93 -7.12
C ARG A 443 21.51 -4.75 -5.84
N TYR A 444 21.00 -5.97 -5.77
CA TYR A 444 21.22 -6.82 -4.59
C TYR A 444 22.70 -7.16 -4.39
N CYS A 445 23.45 -7.40 -5.47
CA CYS A 445 24.89 -7.63 -5.39
C CYS A 445 25.65 -6.39 -4.86
N GLN A 446 25.26 -5.20 -5.30
CA GLN A 446 25.81 -3.92 -4.82
C GLN A 446 25.53 -3.70 -3.32
N LEU A 447 24.35 -4.08 -2.83
CA LEU A 447 24.03 -4.02 -1.40
C LEU A 447 24.84 -5.03 -0.57
N ILE A 448 25.08 -6.24 -1.10
CA ILE A 448 25.95 -7.23 -0.45
C ILE A 448 27.38 -6.68 -0.30
N ALA A 449 27.92 -6.04 -1.34
CA ALA A 449 29.24 -5.40 -1.28
C ALA A 449 29.34 -4.34 -0.16
N LEU A 450 28.30 -3.51 -0.03
CA LEU A 450 28.19 -2.51 1.02
C LEU A 450 28.13 -3.13 2.42
N ALA A 451 27.24 -4.11 2.63
CA ALA A 451 27.12 -4.78 3.92
C ALA A 451 28.40 -5.55 4.32
N ALA A 452 29.09 -6.16 3.35
CA ALA A 452 30.33 -6.87 3.58
C ALA A 452 31.41 -5.91 4.12
N LEU A 453 31.57 -4.73 3.50
CA LEU A 453 32.51 -3.72 3.98
C LEU A 453 32.16 -3.25 5.40
N VAL A 454 30.90 -2.92 5.67
CA VAL A 454 30.44 -2.50 7.01
C VAL A 454 30.73 -3.59 8.05
N ALA A 455 30.47 -4.85 7.73
CA ALA A 455 30.77 -5.98 8.62
C ALA A 455 32.27 -6.10 8.92
N SER A 456 33.13 -5.94 7.90
CA SER A 456 34.59 -5.99 8.08
C SER A 456 35.13 -4.83 8.92
N LEU A 457 34.62 -3.60 8.71
CA LEU A 457 35.05 -2.40 9.43
C LEU A 457 34.66 -2.40 10.91
N THR A 458 33.45 -2.86 11.21
CA THR A 458 32.89 -2.81 12.57
C THR A 458 33.42 -3.92 13.48
N ASN A 459 33.78 -5.08 12.91
CA ASN A 459 34.29 -6.26 13.64
C ASN A 459 33.37 -6.75 14.78
N ASN A 460 32.14 -6.27 14.84
CA ASN A 460 31.15 -6.62 15.85
C ASN A 460 29.83 -6.83 15.13
N ARG A 461 29.28 -8.05 15.28
CA ARG A 461 28.04 -8.48 14.65
C ARG A 461 26.92 -7.47 14.87
N LEU A 462 26.71 -7.04 16.11
CA LEU A 462 25.60 -6.17 16.45
C LEU A 462 25.78 -4.77 15.85
N VAL A 463 26.98 -4.20 15.98
CA VAL A 463 27.29 -2.88 15.42
C VAL A 463 27.17 -2.88 13.90
N SER A 464 27.58 -3.97 13.24
CA SER A 464 27.42 -4.15 11.80
C SER A 464 25.94 -4.11 11.38
N HIS A 465 25.07 -4.83 12.08
CA HIS A 465 23.63 -4.82 11.79
C HIS A 465 23.01 -3.44 11.99
N VAL A 466 23.35 -2.74 13.08
CA VAL A 466 22.86 -1.39 13.37
C VAL A 466 23.26 -0.42 12.24
N ILE A 467 24.52 -0.41 11.84
CA ILE A 467 25.00 0.49 10.77
C ILE A 467 24.35 0.14 9.43
N ASN A 468 24.27 -1.14 9.05
CA ASN A 468 23.63 -1.56 7.81
C ASN A 468 22.15 -1.12 7.77
N LEU A 469 21.46 -1.22 8.90
CA LEU A 469 20.05 -0.84 9.00
C LEU A 469 19.85 0.68 8.91
N ILE A 470 20.71 1.47 9.55
CA ILE A 470 20.70 2.94 9.44
C ILE A 470 20.96 3.36 7.99
N ILE A 471 21.97 2.79 7.34
CA ILE A 471 22.27 3.09 5.93
C ILE A 471 21.09 2.71 5.05
N PHE A 472 20.48 1.54 5.26
CA PHE A 472 19.29 1.14 4.50
C PHE A 472 18.11 2.08 4.71
N ALA A 473 17.85 2.50 5.95
CA ALA A 473 16.80 3.44 6.28
C ALA A 473 17.02 4.80 5.58
N ILE A 474 18.26 5.32 5.59
CA ILE A 474 18.61 6.56 4.87
C ILE A 474 18.37 6.38 3.37
N LEU A 475 18.87 5.30 2.76
CA LEU A 475 18.68 5.05 1.33
C LEU A 475 17.20 4.94 0.95
N ALA A 476 16.41 4.20 1.74
CA ALA A 476 14.98 4.05 1.53
C ALA A 476 14.22 5.36 1.72
N PHE A 477 14.56 6.13 2.76
CA PHE A 477 13.95 7.43 3.05
C PHE A 477 14.28 8.43 1.93
N THR A 478 15.54 8.60 1.54
CA THR A 478 15.92 9.51 0.45
C THR A 478 15.24 9.12 -0.86
N TYR A 479 15.10 7.82 -1.16
CA TYR A 479 14.36 7.37 -2.34
C TYR A 479 12.87 7.73 -2.32
N GLN A 480 12.25 7.77 -1.14
CA GLN A 480 10.83 8.12 -0.98
C GLN A 480 10.60 9.63 -1.02
N PHE A 481 11.45 10.42 -0.35
CA PHE A 481 11.27 11.86 -0.14
C PHE A 481 11.87 12.77 -1.23
N THR A 482 12.45 12.21 -2.29
CA THR A 482 12.86 13.03 -3.44
C THR A 482 11.61 13.36 -4.27
N VAL A 483 11.00 14.52 -4.02
CA VAL A 483 9.64 14.88 -4.48
C VAL A 483 9.55 15.18 -5.98
N ASP A 484 10.58 15.74 -6.63
CA ASP A 484 10.51 16.10 -8.07
C ASP A 484 11.81 15.79 -8.84
N GLY A 485 12.69 14.98 -8.24
CA GLY A 485 14.02 14.67 -8.77
C GLY A 485 14.21 13.18 -8.97
N GLN A 486 14.77 12.79 -10.12
CA GLN A 486 15.32 11.44 -10.25
C GLN A 486 16.54 11.36 -9.32
N PRO A 487 16.59 10.43 -8.34
CA PRO A 487 17.72 10.33 -7.41
C PRO A 487 18.93 9.75 -8.14
N LEU A 488 19.57 10.58 -8.96
CA LEU A 488 20.58 10.18 -9.93
C LEU A 488 21.82 9.57 -9.24
N TYR A 489 22.14 10.07 -8.05
CA TYR A 489 23.31 9.67 -7.26
C TYR A 489 22.95 8.92 -5.97
N LEU A 490 21.76 8.33 -5.89
CA LEU A 490 21.40 7.46 -4.77
C LEU A 490 21.96 6.06 -5.00
N TYR A 491 22.88 5.62 -4.14
CA TYR A 491 23.61 4.37 -4.29
C TYR A 491 22.68 3.19 -4.57
N SER A 492 22.98 2.44 -5.64
CA SER A 492 22.26 1.24 -6.05
C SER A 492 20.82 1.45 -6.57
N PHE A 493 20.36 2.70 -6.66
CA PHE A 493 19.12 3.06 -7.34
C PHE A 493 19.39 3.60 -8.75
N LEU A 494 18.44 3.34 -9.65
CA LEU A 494 18.53 3.76 -11.05
C LEU A 494 17.49 4.86 -11.35
N PRO A 495 17.84 5.84 -12.20
CA PRO A 495 16.91 6.86 -12.67
C PRO A 495 15.72 6.25 -13.41
N GLY A 496 14.56 6.92 -13.35
CA GLY A 496 13.33 6.54 -14.05
C GLY A 496 12.60 5.30 -13.52
N SER A 497 13.09 4.65 -12.44
CA SER A 497 12.54 3.37 -11.98
C SER A 497 11.07 3.44 -11.51
N LYS A 498 10.58 4.61 -11.07
CA LYS A 498 9.17 4.81 -10.67
C LYS A 498 8.24 5.17 -11.83
N THR A 499 8.79 5.61 -12.97
CA THR A 499 8.06 6.25 -14.07
C THR A 499 8.11 5.40 -15.34
N TYR A 500 8.19 4.08 -15.19
CA TYR A 500 8.19 3.20 -16.35
C TYR A 500 6.81 3.18 -17.01
N SER A 501 6.80 3.24 -18.34
CA SER A 501 5.62 3.10 -19.20
C SER A 501 5.95 2.20 -20.38
N ASP A 502 4.99 1.41 -20.87
CA ASP A 502 5.23 0.52 -22.01
C ASP A 502 5.38 1.30 -23.33
N LEU A 503 4.88 2.53 -23.39
CA LEU A 503 5.05 3.43 -24.55
C LEU A 503 6.45 4.02 -24.68
N ILE A 504 7.07 4.41 -23.56
CA ILE A 504 8.33 5.20 -23.54
C ILE A 504 9.47 4.51 -22.79
N GLY A 505 9.24 3.33 -22.22
CA GLY A 505 10.18 2.66 -21.33
C GLY A 505 10.38 3.42 -20.02
N PHE A 506 11.63 3.64 -19.62
CA PHE A 506 11.96 4.44 -18.42
C PHE A 506 12.03 5.95 -18.71
N GLY A 507 11.38 6.39 -19.79
CA GLY A 507 11.34 7.77 -20.24
C GLY A 507 12.71 8.28 -20.74
N PRO A 508 12.96 9.60 -20.64
CA PRO A 508 14.19 10.23 -21.17
C PRO A 508 15.46 9.64 -20.56
N THR A 509 15.42 9.18 -19.32
CA THR A 509 16.59 8.69 -18.59
C THR A 509 16.97 7.25 -18.89
N THR A 510 16.23 6.56 -19.77
CA THR A 510 16.56 5.21 -20.26
C THR A 510 18.01 5.11 -20.74
N SER A 511 18.50 6.13 -21.45
CA SER A 511 19.88 6.18 -21.98
C SER A 511 20.96 6.34 -20.90
N LEU A 512 20.59 6.79 -19.70
CA LEU A 512 21.48 6.98 -18.56
C LEU A 512 21.63 5.70 -17.72
N ARG A 513 20.61 4.83 -17.70
CA ARG A 513 20.55 3.68 -16.77
C ARG A 513 21.78 2.76 -16.89
N PRO A 514 22.25 2.34 -18.08
CA PRO A 514 23.45 1.50 -18.18
C PRO A 514 24.72 2.18 -17.65
N ILE A 515 24.85 3.50 -17.86
CA ILE A 515 26.01 4.27 -17.40
C ILE A 515 26.01 4.38 -15.87
N VAL A 516 24.85 4.67 -15.29
CA VAL A 516 24.65 4.71 -13.83
C VAL A 516 24.89 3.32 -13.22
N HIS A 517 24.51 2.24 -13.90
CA HIS A 517 24.88 0.88 -13.50
C HIS A 517 26.39 0.68 -13.44
N PHE A 518 27.13 1.07 -14.48
CA PHE A 518 28.59 0.98 -14.48
C PHE A 518 29.23 1.82 -13.37
N MET A 519 28.69 3.01 -13.12
CA MET A 519 29.09 3.85 -12.00
C MET A 519 28.95 3.11 -10.66
N TRP A 520 27.78 2.52 -10.41
CA TRP A 520 27.52 1.79 -9.16
C TRP A 520 28.33 0.50 -9.03
N TRP A 521 28.66 -0.18 -10.13
CA TRP A 521 29.61 -1.28 -10.11
C TRP A 521 31.05 -0.83 -9.87
N GLY A 522 31.43 0.36 -10.32
CA GLY A 522 32.68 1.01 -9.91
C GLY A 522 32.73 1.24 -8.40
N VAL A 523 31.67 1.83 -7.82
CA VAL A 523 31.56 2.02 -6.37
C VAL A 523 31.58 0.68 -5.63
N ALA A 524 30.78 -0.30 -6.06
CA ALA A 524 30.77 -1.64 -5.46
C ALA A 524 32.14 -2.34 -5.56
N GLY A 525 32.87 -2.14 -6.66
CA GLY A 525 34.24 -2.62 -6.83
C GLY A 525 35.21 -2.03 -5.80
N VAL A 526 35.12 -0.73 -5.54
CA VAL A 526 35.89 -0.06 -4.47
C VAL A 526 35.49 -0.61 -3.09
N LEU A 527 34.19 -0.80 -2.84
CA LEU A 527 33.70 -1.36 -1.57
C LEU A 527 34.23 -2.79 -1.35
N LEU A 528 34.21 -3.64 -2.38
CA LEU A 528 34.73 -5.01 -2.33
C LEU A 528 36.25 -5.03 -2.15
N ALA A 529 37.00 -4.21 -2.89
CA ALA A 529 38.45 -4.11 -2.73
C ALA A 529 38.81 -3.68 -1.30
N SER A 530 38.07 -2.71 -0.74
CA SER A 530 38.20 -2.26 0.64
C SER A 530 37.84 -3.36 1.65
N PHE A 531 36.83 -4.18 1.35
CA PHE A 531 36.43 -5.32 2.18
C PHE A 531 37.56 -6.35 2.30
N PHE A 532 38.21 -6.72 1.20
CA PHE A 532 39.34 -7.65 1.22
C PHE A 532 40.57 -7.07 1.95
N LEU A 533 40.84 -5.76 1.83
CA LEU A 533 41.96 -5.10 2.51
C LEU A 533 41.77 -5.04 4.03
N THR A 534 40.55 -4.74 4.47
CA THR A 534 40.19 -4.56 5.89
C THR A 534 40.05 -5.87 6.66
N TRP A 535 39.87 -7.00 5.97
CA TRP A 535 39.64 -8.28 6.63
C TRP A 535 40.89 -8.78 7.35
N ASN A 536 40.75 -9.13 8.63
CA ASN A 536 41.84 -9.70 9.41
C ASN A 536 41.43 -11.03 10.06
N ARG A 537 42.31 -12.04 9.99
CA ARG A 537 42.17 -13.28 10.77
C ARG A 537 42.68 -13.04 12.19
N GLY A 538 42.09 -13.70 13.18
CA GLY A 538 42.50 -13.59 14.58
C GLY A 538 41.64 -12.70 15.47
N VAL A 539 42.09 -12.57 16.73
CA VAL A 539 41.25 -12.21 17.89
C VAL A 539 40.76 -10.76 17.85
N VAL A 540 41.62 -9.75 17.68
CA VAL A 540 41.16 -8.34 17.59
C VAL A 540 42.23 -7.51 16.87
N SER A 541 41.78 -6.62 15.97
CA SER A 541 42.52 -5.43 15.57
C SER A 541 41.55 -4.25 15.68
N SER A 542 41.98 -3.16 16.33
CA SER A 542 41.16 -1.95 16.47
C SER A 542 40.86 -1.32 15.10
N LEU A 543 39.83 -0.48 14.98
CA LEU A 543 39.50 0.18 13.70
C LEU A 543 40.68 0.99 13.12
N PRO A 544 41.46 1.75 13.91
CA PRO A 544 42.69 2.40 13.43
C PRO A 544 43.75 1.42 12.94
N GLU A 545 43.96 0.29 13.62
CA GLU A 545 44.90 -0.75 13.16
C GLU A 545 44.43 -1.39 11.85
N ARG A 546 43.12 -1.62 11.68
CA ARG A 546 42.55 -2.16 10.43
C ARG A 546 42.77 -1.21 9.27
N ILE A 547 42.61 0.09 9.48
CA ILE A 547 42.87 1.11 8.45
C ILE A 547 44.38 1.26 8.24
N GLY A 548 45.20 1.22 9.30
CA GLY A 548 46.66 1.28 9.21
C GLY A 548 47.27 0.15 8.38
N GLN A 549 46.69 -1.06 8.47
CA GLN A 549 47.06 -2.22 7.66
C GLN A 549 46.86 -2.02 6.15
N TRP A 550 46.10 -1.00 5.72
CA TRP A 550 45.96 -0.70 4.30
C TRP A 550 47.32 -0.37 3.72
N ARG A 551 48.15 0.42 4.41
CA ARG A 551 49.47 0.80 3.91
C ARG A 551 50.32 -0.42 3.54
N ASP A 552 50.27 -1.46 4.38
CA ASP A 552 51.10 -2.65 4.20
C ASP A 552 50.50 -3.64 3.19
N ARG A 553 49.17 -3.67 3.06
CA ARG A 553 48.44 -4.61 2.18
C ARG A 553 48.08 -4.03 0.82
N PHE A 554 48.22 -2.72 0.62
CA PHE A 554 47.90 -1.99 -0.62
C PHE A 554 48.95 -2.22 -1.71
N THR A 555 49.08 -3.48 -2.10
CA THR A 555 49.94 -3.97 -3.16
C THR A 555 49.44 -3.52 -4.55
N TRP A 556 50.29 -3.65 -5.56
CA TRP A 556 49.98 -3.29 -6.95
C TRP A 556 48.59 -3.77 -7.45
N PRO A 557 48.12 -5.00 -7.19
CA PRO A 557 46.79 -5.43 -7.61
C PRO A 557 45.64 -4.58 -7.04
N TYR A 558 45.75 -4.15 -5.78
CA TYR A 558 44.76 -3.27 -5.17
C TYR A 558 44.87 -1.84 -5.71
N GLN A 559 46.09 -1.33 -5.92
CA GLN A 559 46.31 -0.03 -6.56
C GLN A 559 45.65 0.03 -7.94
N LEU A 560 45.89 -1.00 -8.76
CA LEU A 560 45.29 -1.13 -10.08
C LEU A 560 43.76 -1.23 -10.00
N ALA A 561 43.22 -2.02 -9.06
CA ALA A 561 41.77 -2.11 -8.85
C ALA A 561 41.14 -0.76 -8.50
N PHE A 562 41.72 -0.01 -7.55
CA PHE A 562 41.22 1.32 -7.17
C PHE A 562 41.31 2.33 -8.32
N VAL A 563 42.39 2.31 -9.11
CA VAL A 563 42.53 3.18 -10.29
C VAL A 563 41.49 2.82 -11.35
N LEU A 564 41.30 1.53 -11.66
CA LEU A 564 40.33 1.07 -12.65
C LEU A 564 38.89 1.39 -12.23
N PHE A 565 38.50 1.09 -10.99
CA PHE A 565 37.17 1.41 -10.50
C PHE A 565 36.95 2.92 -10.33
N GLY A 566 37.98 3.66 -9.89
CA GLY A 566 37.95 5.12 -9.85
C GLY A 566 37.78 5.75 -11.23
N ALA A 567 38.51 5.24 -12.24
CA ALA A 567 38.35 5.64 -13.63
C ALA A 567 36.96 5.29 -14.16
N LEU A 568 36.41 4.12 -13.82
CA LEU A 568 35.04 3.72 -14.18
C LEU A 568 34.01 4.68 -13.59
N ILE A 569 34.14 5.05 -12.31
CA ILE A 569 33.26 6.03 -11.65
C ILE A 569 33.40 7.40 -12.32
N GLY A 570 34.63 7.88 -12.54
CA GLY A 570 34.87 9.19 -13.17
C GLY A 570 34.35 9.27 -14.60
N LEU A 571 34.62 8.26 -15.42
CA LEU A 571 34.14 8.18 -16.81
C LEU A 571 32.62 8.08 -16.87
N SER A 572 32.00 7.26 -16.01
CA SER A 572 30.54 7.13 -15.98
C SER A 572 29.86 8.40 -15.46
N MET A 573 30.42 9.07 -14.45
CA MET A 573 29.93 10.39 -14.00
C MET A 573 30.03 11.43 -15.11
N TRP A 574 31.18 11.52 -15.79
CA TRP A 574 31.37 12.44 -16.92
C TRP A 574 30.37 12.14 -18.06
N GLN A 575 30.20 10.88 -18.46
CA GLN A 575 29.23 10.49 -19.48
C GLN A 575 27.78 10.79 -19.06
N THR A 576 27.45 10.60 -17.78
CA THR A 576 26.13 10.91 -17.25
C THR A 576 25.85 12.41 -17.35
N GLN A 577 26.81 13.26 -16.96
CA GLN A 577 26.70 14.72 -17.09
C GLN A 577 26.54 15.16 -18.56
N GLN A 578 27.32 14.59 -19.48
CA GLN A 578 27.20 14.91 -20.91
C GLN A 578 25.82 14.54 -21.47
N ARG A 579 25.31 13.36 -21.11
CA ARG A 579 24.00 12.89 -21.62
C ARG A 579 22.81 13.56 -20.95
N LEU A 580 22.95 14.03 -19.71
CA LEU A 580 21.93 14.85 -19.03
C LEU A 580 21.60 16.12 -19.83
N VAL A 581 22.62 16.77 -20.38
CA VAL A 581 22.46 17.99 -21.19
C VAL A 581 21.81 17.69 -22.55
N ALA A 582 21.99 16.46 -23.07
CA ALA A 582 21.48 16.01 -24.36
C ALA A 582 20.19 15.17 -24.28
N LEU A 583 19.47 15.21 -23.16
CA LEU A 583 18.22 14.46 -23.02
C LEU A 583 17.17 14.99 -24.02
N PRO A 584 16.54 14.12 -24.83
CA PRO A 584 15.55 14.56 -25.80
C PRO A 584 14.32 15.14 -25.09
N ALA A 585 13.83 16.28 -25.60
CA ALA A 585 12.62 16.94 -25.08
C ALA A 585 11.33 16.16 -25.38
N THR A 586 11.32 15.35 -26.44
CA THR A 586 10.18 14.51 -26.84
C THR A 586 10.68 13.15 -27.34
N GLN A 587 10.05 12.08 -26.86
CA GLN A 587 10.27 10.72 -27.38
C GLN A 587 9.23 10.38 -28.45
N THR A 588 9.67 9.72 -29.52
CA THR A 588 8.81 9.27 -30.60
C THR A 588 8.17 7.93 -30.25
N ASN A 589 6.87 7.94 -30.02
CA ASN A 589 6.09 6.73 -29.75
C ASN A 589 5.62 6.11 -31.06
N GLN A 590 5.77 4.79 -31.20
CA GLN A 590 5.18 4.04 -32.31
C GLN A 590 3.78 3.58 -31.91
N TYR A 591 2.77 4.09 -32.62
CA TYR A 591 1.38 3.71 -32.42
C TYR A 591 0.90 2.80 -33.56
N LYS A 592 0.07 1.82 -33.22
CA LYS A 592 -0.85 1.21 -34.17
C LYS A 592 -2.10 2.08 -34.26
N THR A 593 -2.70 2.16 -35.44
CA THR A 593 -3.91 2.95 -35.67
C THR A 593 -5.05 2.03 -36.07
N SER A 594 -6.18 2.16 -35.37
CA SER A 594 -7.43 1.49 -35.70
C SER A 594 -8.46 2.56 -36.03
N THR A 595 -9.09 2.48 -37.20
CA THR A 595 -10.04 3.49 -37.68
C THR A 595 -11.42 2.88 -37.88
N ILE A 596 -12.46 3.57 -37.43
CA ILE A 596 -13.87 3.25 -37.72
C ILE A 596 -14.57 4.48 -38.31
N ALA A 597 -15.59 4.24 -39.13
CA ALA A 597 -16.54 5.27 -39.53
C ALA A 597 -17.81 5.07 -38.70
N VAL A 598 -18.18 6.07 -37.91
CA VAL A 598 -19.41 6.05 -37.11
C VAL A 598 -20.47 6.84 -37.87
N PRO A 599 -21.55 6.18 -38.36
CA PRO A 599 -22.67 6.89 -38.95
C PRO A 599 -23.38 7.70 -37.87
N LEU A 600 -23.64 8.98 -38.12
CA LEU A 600 -24.38 9.86 -37.23
C LEU A 600 -25.87 9.93 -37.62
N LEU A 601 -26.72 10.37 -36.69
CA LEU A 601 -28.17 10.57 -36.88
C LEU A 601 -28.47 11.66 -37.92
N SER A 602 -27.56 12.63 -38.09
CA SER A 602 -27.60 13.64 -39.16
C SER A 602 -27.35 13.09 -40.57
N GLY A 603 -26.95 11.82 -40.71
CA GLY A 603 -26.64 11.16 -41.98
C GLY A 603 -25.19 11.34 -42.44
N GLN A 604 -24.36 12.11 -41.72
CA GLN A 604 -22.92 12.19 -41.95
C GLN A 604 -22.19 11.06 -41.22
N SER A 605 -21.04 10.61 -41.71
CA SER A 605 -20.19 9.64 -40.99
C SER A 605 -18.93 10.31 -40.48
N ILE A 606 -18.66 10.19 -39.18
CA ILE A 606 -17.44 10.71 -38.55
C ILE A 606 -16.38 9.62 -38.52
N ARG A 607 -15.17 9.97 -38.94
CA ARG A 607 -14.00 9.09 -38.84
C ARG A 607 -13.44 9.14 -37.42
N VAL A 608 -13.42 8.01 -36.72
CA VAL A 608 -12.79 7.88 -35.41
C VAL A 608 -11.48 7.10 -35.55
N GLN A 609 -10.37 7.68 -35.11
CA GLN A 609 -9.04 7.05 -35.12
C GLN A 609 -8.56 6.78 -33.71
N ILE A 610 -8.26 5.53 -33.40
CA ILE A 610 -7.69 5.11 -32.12
C ILE A 610 -6.20 4.78 -32.33
N LEU A 611 -5.32 5.60 -31.75
CA LEU A 611 -3.87 5.43 -31.75
C LEU A 611 -3.45 4.75 -30.45
N HIS A 612 -2.97 3.51 -30.54
CA HIS A 612 -2.69 2.66 -29.38
C HIS A 612 -1.38 1.91 -29.49
N HIS A 613 -0.81 1.58 -28.34
CA HIS A 613 0.21 0.57 -28.15
C HIS A 613 -0.43 -0.74 -27.67
N HIS A 614 -1.37 -0.65 -26.72
CA HIS A 614 -2.08 -1.80 -26.16
C HIS A 614 -3.35 -2.14 -26.97
N PRO A 615 -3.43 -3.34 -27.57
CA PRO A 615 -4.54 -3.70 -28.47
C PRO A 615 -5.79 -4.23 -27.76
N TYR A 616 -5.77 -4.38 -26.42
CA TYR A 616 -6.76 -5.18 -25.69
C TYR A 616 -8.16 -4.57 -25.69
N GLN A 617 -8.28 -3.24 -25.67
CA GLN A 617 -9.56 -2.54 -25.49
C GLN A 617 -10.15 -1.90 -26.74
N ILE A 618 -9.52 -2.08 -27.90
CA ILE A 618 -9.85 -1.30 -29.10
C ILE A 618 -11.30 -1.50 -29.55
N GLN A 619 -11.79 -2.75 -29.60
CA GLN A 619 -13.16 -3.04 -30.02
C GLN A 619 -14.20 -2.45 -29.04
N HIS A 620 -13.91 -2.54 -27.74
CA HIS A 620 -14.77 -1.99 -26.70
C HIS A 620 -14.83 -0.46 -26.80
N MET A 621 -13.67 0.21 -26.90
CA MET A 621 -13.60 1.66 -27.09
C MET A 621 -14.33 2.12 -28.36
N GLN A 622 -14.21 1.39 -29.48
CA GLN A 622 -14.92 1.68 -30.73
C GLN A 622 -16.45 1.70 -30.54
N ARG A 623 -16.99 0.68 -29.86
CA ARG A 623 -18.42 0.59 -29.53
C ARG A 623 -18.86 1.76 -28.66
N VAL A 624 -18.11 2.06 -27.61
CA VAL A 624 -18.44 3.13 -26.64
C VAL A 624 -18.44 4.50 -27.32
N VAL A 625 -17.42 4.80 -28.13
CA VAL A 625 -17.36 6.07 -28.86
C VAL A 625 -18.58 6.24 -29.76
N ALA A 626 -19.00 5.18 -30.46
CA ALA A 626 -20.19 5.23 -31.30
C ALA A 626 -21.46 5.56 -30.48
N VAL A 627 -21.65 4.89 -29.34
CA VAL A 627 -22.78 5.15 -28.42
C VAL A 627 -22.74 6.60 -27.89
N ALA A 628 -21.57 7.06 -27.46
CA ALA A 628 -21.39 8.41 -26.94
C ALA A 628 -21.63 9.49 -28.02
N LEU A 629 -21.15 9.27 -29.25
CA LEU A 629 -21.40 10.18 -30.37
C LEU A 629 -22.88 10.27 -30.72
N HIS A 630 -23.58 9.14 -30.81
CA HIS A 630 -25.02 9.11 -31.05
C HIS A 630 -25.80 9.86 -29.97
N ARG A 631 -25.48 9.62 -28.69
CA ARG A 631 -26.16 10.30 -27.58
C ARG A 631 -25.83 11.79 -27.54
N GLY A 632 -24.58 12.16 -27.80
CA GLY A 632 -24.16 13.55 -27.87
C GLY A 632 -24.92 14.30 -28.97
N GLU A 633 -25.11 13.67 -30.13
CA GLU A 633 -25.88 14.25 -31.22
C GLU A 633 -27.38 14.39 -30.92
N GLN A 634 -27.98 13.42 -30.21
CA GLN A 634 -29.37 13.55 -29.73
C GLN A 634 -29.56 14.75 -28.79
N LEU A 635 -28.55 15.06 -27.97
CA LEU A 635 -28.62 16.14 -26.98
C LEU A 635 -28.22 17.50 -27.56
N PHE A 636 -27.21 17.54 -28.42
CA PHE A 636 -26.52 18.78 -28.80
C PHE A 636 -26.57 19.06 -30.31
N GLY A 637 -27.03 18.12 -31.13
CA GLY A 637 -26.97 18.19 -32.59
C GLY A 637 -25.60 17.79 -33.15
N ASN A 638 -25.36 18.14 -34.42
CA ASN A 638 -24.21 17.66 -35.20
C ASN A 638 -22.87 17.73 -34.45
N TYR A 639 -22.04 16.70 -34.63
CA TYR A 639 -20.70 16.67 -34.06
C TYR A 639 -19.84 17.84 -34.61
N PRO A 640 -19.12 18.59 -33.76
CA PRO A 640 -18.47 19.85 -34.15
C PRO A 640 -17.20 19.72 -35.01
N TYR A 641 -16.62 18.52 -35.15
CA TYR A 641 -15.34 18.30 -35.86
C TYR A 641 -15.48 17.26 -36.97
N ALA A 642 -14.53 17.21 -37.91
CA ALA A 642 -14.57 16.28 -39.04
C ALA A 642 -14.14 14.85 -38.68
N ASP A 643 -13.20 14.73 -37.74
CA ASP A 643 -12.69 13.47 -37.20
C ASP A 643 -12.53 13.56 -35.68
N LEU A 644 -12.53 12.40 -35.04
CA LEU A 644 -12.22 12.25 -33.61
C LEU A 644 -11.03 11.31 -33.45
N ARG A 645 -10.00 11.74 -32.73
CA ARG A 645 -8.83 10.93 -32.42
C ARG A 645 -8.79 10.57 -30.95
N ILE A 646 -8.62 9.30 -30.64
CA ILE A 646 -8.33 8.83 -29.28
C ILE A 646 -6.91 8.31 -29.29
N LYS A 647 -6.05 8.86 -28.45
CA LYS A 647 -4.63 8.53 -28.44
C LYS A 647 -4.20 8.11 -27.05
N GLU A 648 -3.54 6.96 -27.01
CA GLU A 648 -2.87 6.47 -25.82
C GLU A 648 -1.65 7.34 -25.48
N ILE A 649 -1.46 7.70 -24.20
CA ILE A 649 -0.30 8.47 -23.73
C ILE A 649 0.41 7.75 -22.56
N PRO A 650 1.71 8.02 -22.35
CA PRO A 650 2.48 7.37 -21.28
C PRO A 650 1.91 7.59 -19.87
N ALA A 651 2.17 6.66 -18.95
CA ALA A 651 1.94 6.90 -17.54
C ALA A 651 2.83 8.05 -17.04
N GLY A 652 2.22 9.00 -16.31
CA GLY A 652 2.94 10.10 -15.64
C GLY A 652 2.92 11.45 -16.34
N VAL A 653 2.27 11.62 -17.51
CA VAL A 653 2.06 12.94 -18.14
C VAL A 653 0.79 13.60 -17.62
N ALA A 654 -0.36 13.03 -17.96
CA ALA A 654 -1.68 13.38 -17.45
C ALA A 654 -2.52 12.09 -17.47
N ASN A 655 -3.52 11.98 -16.60
CA ASN A 655 -4.42 10.82 -16.62
C ASN A 655 -5.24 10.84 -17.93
N VAL A 656 -5.96 11.93 -18.15
CA VAL A 656 -6.78 12.14 -19.36
C VAL A 656 -6.71 13.61 -19.73
N ALA A 657 -6.56 13.90 -21.02
CA ALA A 657 -6.64 15.24 -21.57
C ALA A 657 -7.56 15.24 -22.79
N SER A 658 -8.29 16.34 -22.99
CA SER A 658 -9.23 16.48 -24.10
C SER A 658 -8.96 17.80 -24.81
N GLU A 659 -8.87 17.72 -26.13
CA GLU A 659 -8.59 18.80 -27.07
C GLU A 659 -9.66 18.78 -28.18
N PRO A 660 -9.83 19.87 -28.95
CA PRO A 660 -10.73 19.88 -30.11
C PRO A 660 -10.45 18.73 -31.08
N GLY A 661 -11.39 17.79 -31.21
CA GLY A 661 -11.27 16.60 -32.08
C GLY A 661 -10.28 15.53 -31.58
N GLN A 662 -9.74 15.64 -30.37
CA GLN A 662 -8.72 14.72 -29.86
C GLN A 662 -8.89 14.44 -28.36
N ILE A 663 -8.77 13.16 -27.97
CA ILE A 663 -8.84 12.68 -26.59
C ILE A 663 -7.55 11.91 -26.32
N LEU A 664 -6.83 12.27 -25.26
CA LEU A 664 -5.60 11.64 -24.81
C LEU A 664 -5.89 10.86 -23.53
N ILE A 665 -5.61 9.55 -23.52
CA ILE A 665 -5.91 8.66 -22.39
C ILE A 665 -4.62 7.96 -21.97
N SER A 666 -4.22 8.08 -20.71
CA SER A 666 -3.02 7.43 -20.19
C SER A 666 -3.14 5.91 -20.21
N GLU A 667 -2.04 5.19 -20.42
CA GLU A 667 -1.98 3.72 -20.42
C GLU A 667 -2.63 3.07 -19.18
N LYS A 668 -2.64 3.78 -18.04
CA LYS A 668 -3.25 3.34 -16.78
C LYS A 668 -4.77 3.57 -16.67
N GLU A 669 -5.39 4.23 -17.64
CA GLU A 669 -6.80 4.66 -17.60
C GLU A 669 -7.72 3.74 -18.45
N GLY A 670 -7.34 2.46 -18.57
CA GLY A 670 -8.22 1.44 -19.13
C GLY A 670 -7.64 0.62 -20.26
N TRP A 671 -6.53 1.02 -20.90
CA TRP A 671 -5.96 0.30 -22.05
C TRP A 671 -5.57 -1.15 -21.78
N THR A 672 -5.24 -1.45 -20.52
CA THR A 672 -4.85 -2.76 -20.01
C THR A 672 -5.96 -3.41 -19.19
N ALA A 673 -7.19 -2.91 -19.26
CA ALA A 673 -8.32 -3.51 -18.54
C ALA A 673 -8.64 -4.92 -19.02
N ASP A 674 -9.18 -5.76 -18.14
CA ASP A 674 -9.56 -7.14 -18.43
C ASP A 674 -10.99 -7.23 -18.99
N ASN A 675 -11.10 -7.75 -20.22
CA ASN A 675 -12.37 -7.95 -20.93
C ASN A 675 -13.16 -9.18 -20.49
N ALA A 676 -12.65 -10.02 -19.60
CA ALA A 676 -13.35 -11.22 -19.15
C ALA A 676 -14.70 -10.92 -18.47
N GLN A 677 -14.89 -9.70 -17.96
CA GLN A 677 -16.12 -9.26 -17.31
C GLN A 677 -16.54 -7.88 -17.86
N PRO A 678 -17.18 -7.82 -19.04
CA PRO A 678 -17.52 -6.56 -19.72
C PRO A 678 -18.36 -5.62 -18.87
N ASP A 679 -19.23 -6.16 -18.01
CA ASP A 679 -20.08 -5.40 -17.10
C ASP A 679 -19.31 -4.70 -15.96
N LYS A 680 -18.00 -4.94 -15.86
CA LYS A 680 -17.06 -4.28 -14.94
C LYS A 680 -16.13 -3.29 -15.64
N LEU A 681 -16.35 -3.04 -16.94
CA LEU A 681 -15.63 -2.02 -17.74
C LEU A 681 -16.43 -0.73 -17.90
N ASP A 682 -17.47 -0.57 -17.10
CA ASP A 682 -18.29 0.65 -17.04
C ASP A 682 -17.43 1.91 -16.84
N TYR A 683 -16.25 1.82 -16.22
CA TYR A 683 -15.28 2.93 -16.14
C TYR A 683 -14.89 3.46 -17.52
N ILE A 684 -14.56 2.56 -18.45
CA ILE A 684 -14.09 2.93 -19.79
C ILE A 684 -15.23 3.55 -20.57
N ASP A 685 -16.43 2.96 -20.46
CA ASP A 685 -17.67 3.50 -21.04
C ASP A 685 -17.92 4.93 -20.57
N TYR A 686 -17.87 5.14 -19.25
CA TYR A 686 -18.03 6.45 -18.62
C TYR A 686 -16.92 7.43 -19.06
N LEU A 687 -15.66 7.03 -19.00
CA LEU A 687 -14.52 7.90 -19.28
C LEU A 687 -14.57 8.43 -20.71
N ILE A 688 -14.73 7.53 -21.67
CA ILE A 688 -14.80 7.89 -23.09
C ILE A 688 -16.04 8.74 -23.35
N SER A 689 -17.20 8.36 -22.81
CA SER A 689 -18.44 9.13 -22.99
C SER A 689 -18.28 10.57 -22.48
N ARG A 690 -17.68 10.75 -21.31
CA ARG A 690 -17.40 12.07 -20.73
C ARG A 690 -16.53 12.92 -21.65
N GLU A 691 -15.41 12.38 -22.10
CA GLU A 691 -14.48 13.13 -22.96
C GLU A 691 -15.05 13.40 -24.37
N VAL A 692 -15.93 12.52 -24.86
CA VAL A 692 -16.70 12.75 -26.09
C VAL A 692 -17.72 13.87 -25.90
N PHE A 693 -18.48 13.90 -24.80
CA PHE A 693 -19.43 14.99 -24.51
C PHE A 693 -18.74 16.35 -24.35
N LYS A 694 -17.51 16.39 -23.84
CA LYS A 694 -16.70 17.61 -23.74
C LYS A 694 -16.37 18.23 -25.10
N GLN A 695 -16.44 17.46 -26.21
CA GLN A 695 -16.30 18.02 -27.56
C GLN A 695 -17.38 19.06 -27.87
N TRP A 696 -18.61 18.86 -27.38
CA TRP A 696 -19.66 19.88 -27.46
C TRP A 696 -19.55 20.89 -26.31
N LEU A 697 -19.59 20.42 -25.07
CA LEU A 697 -19.77 21.26 -23.88
C LEU A 697 -18.57 22.13 -23.51
N VAL A 698 -17.38 21.79 -24.01
CA VAL A 698 -16.14 22.52 -23.73
C VAL A 698 -15.56 23.10 -25.01
N HIS A 699 -15.28 22.25 -26.00
CA HIS A 699 -14.49 22.67 -27.15
C HIS A 699 -15.31 23.44 -28.20
N LYS A 700 -16.57 23.05 -28.44
CA LYS A 700 -17.49 23.81 -29.28
C LYS A 700 -18.08 25.01 -28.56
N LEU A 701 -18.48 24.83 -27.29
CA LEU A 701 -19.12 25.88 -26.50
C LEU A 701 -18.14 27.00 -26.11
N ASN A 702 -16.88 26.65 -25.83
CA ASN A 702 -15.82 27.54 -25.34
C ASN A 702 -16.26 28.37 -24.11
N PRO A 703 -16.42 27.74 -22.92
CA PRO A 703 -16.92 28.40 -21.71
C PRO A 703 -16.15 29.67 -21.36
N VAL A 704 -16.87 30.69 -20.88
CA VAL A 704 -16.26 31.96 -20.48
C VAL A 704 -15.33 31.73 -19.30
N LYS A 705 -14.05 32.08 -19.44
CA LYS A 705 -13.02 31.92 -18.40
C LYS A 705 -13.24 32.91 -17.25
N LYS A 706 -14.12 32.57 -16.32
CA LYS A 706 -14.39 33.27 -15.06
C LYS A 706 -14.71 32.25 -13.95
N ALA A 707 -14.83 32.69 -12.70
CA ALA A 707 -15.23 31.81 -11.60
C ALA A 707 -16.49 31.00 -11.95
N GLY A 708 -16.43 29.67 -11.77
CA GLY A 708 -17.49 28.73 -12.15
C GLY A 708 -17.32 28.10 -13.54
N ASP A 709 -16.29 28.46 -14.31
CA ASP A 709 -16.02 27.82 -15.60
C ASP A 709 -15.77 26.31 -15.46
N GLY A 710 -15.17 25.88 -14.34
CA GLY A 710 -14.93 24.48 -14.00
C GLY A 710 -16.19 23.61 -14.02
N PHE A 711 -17.32 24.17 -13.55
CA PHE A 711 -18.61 23.49 -13.58
C PHE A 711 -19.05 23.13 -15.01
N ILE A 712 -18.92 24.07 -15.96
CA ILE A 712 -19.26 23.78 -17.36
C ILE A 712 -18.22 22.82 -17.98
N ARG A 713 -16.93 23.01 -17.66
CA ARG A 713 -15.83 22.22 -18.21
C ARG A 713 -15.87 20.74 -17.81
N GLN A 714 -16.38 20.43 -16.62
CA GLN A 714 -16.31 19.07 -16.06
C GLN A 714 -17.68 18.51 -15.67
N SER A 715 -18.49 19.26 -14.90
CA SER A 715 -19.67 18.73 -14.20
C SER A 715 -20.78 18.22 -15.13
N LEU A 716 -21.08 18.95 -16.21
CA LEU A 716 -22.18 18.59 -17.11
C LEU A 716 -21.86 17.30 -17.89
N ALA A 717 -20.63 17.19 -18.39
CA ALA A 717 -20.19 15.98 -19.10
C ALA A 717 -20.07 14.78 -18.15
N GLU A 718 -19.61 15.01 -16.92
CA GLU A 718 -19.52 14.01 -15.85
C GLU A 718 -20.89 13.38 -15.57
N TYR A 719 -21.91 14.21 -15.34
CA TYR A 719 -23.27 13.76 -15.09
C TYR A 719 -23.86 12.95 -16.26
N LEU A 720 -23.74 13.47 -17.49
CA LEU A 720 -24.27 12.79 -18.67
C LEU A 720 -23.61 11.42 -18.92
N ALA A 721 -22.31 11.31 -18.62
CA ALA A 721 -21.59 10.05 -18.72
C ALA A 721 -22.06 9.03 -17.66
N LEU A 722 -22.27 9.47 -16.42
CA LEU A 722 -22.82 8.63 -15.35
C LEU A 722 -24.23 8.12 -15.69
N GLN A 723 -25.07 8.95 -16.29
CA GLN A 723 -26.35 8.49 -16.82
C GLN A 723 -26.23 7.52 -18.00
N GLY A 724 -25.18 7.65 -18.80
CA GLY A 724 -24.84 6.67 -19.83
C GLY A 724 -24.64 5.29 -19.22
N VAL A 725 -23.80 5.22 -18.19
CA VAL A 725 -23.56 4.01 -17.40
C VAL A 725 -24.85 3.48 -16.78
N ALA A 726 -25.65 4.34 -16.15
CA ALA A 726 -26.90 3.93 -15.51
C ALA A 726 -27.89 3.27 -16.49
N LYS A 727 -28.01 3.81 -17.71
CA LYS A 727 -28.91 3.25 -18.74
C LYS A 727 -28.43 1.93 -19.30
N GLN A 728 -27.12 1.71 -19.36
CA GLN A 728 -26.53 0.51 -19.94
C GLN A 728 -26.36 -0.62 -18.93
N TYR A 729 -25.96 -0.29 -17.70
CA TYR A 729 -25.55 -1.25 -16.68
C TYR A 729 -26.47 -1.28 -15.44
N GLY A 730 -27.47 -0.41 -15.39
CA GLY A 730 -28.44 -0.33 -14.29
C GLY A 730 -28.06 0.63 -13.17
N THR A 731 -29.02 0.89 -12.28
CA THR A 731 -28.91 1.85 -11.18
C THR A 731 -27.90 1.43 -10.11
N GLU A 732 -27.71 0.13 -9.89
CA GLU A 732 -26.73 -0.37 -8.91
C GLU A 732 -25.30 0.06 -9.27
N ARG A 733 -24.94 -0.01 -10.56
CA ARG A 733 -23.63 0.47 -11.04
C ARG A 733 -23.48 1.98 -10.91
N LEU A 734 -24.55 2.73 -11.15
CA LEU A 734 -24.56 4.17 -10.89
C LEU A 734 -24.28 4.46 -9.41
N THR A 735 -24.95 3.77 -8.48
CA THR A 735 -24.71 3.90 -7.03
C THR A 735 -23.26 3.61 -6.67
N GLN A 736 -22.65 2.55 -7.23
CA GLN A 736 -21.23 2.25 -7.01
C GLN A 736 -20.31 3.38 -7.49
N ARG A 737 -20.56 3.94 -8.68
CA ARG A 737 -19.78 5.07 -9.23
C ARG A 737 -19.97 6.35 -8.42
N LEU A 738 -21.19 6.64 -7.97
CA LEU A 738 -21.46 7.79 -7.11
C LEU A 738 -20.78 7.65 -5.75
N THR A 739 -20.76 6.45 -5.17
CA THR A 739 -19.99 6.16 -3.95
C THR A 739 -18.49 6.36 -4.17
N GLN A 740 -17.93 5.88 -5.29
CA GLN A 740 -16.53 6.14 -5.63
C GLN A 740 -16.24 7.65 -5.77
N ARG A 741 -17.13 8.40 -6.44
CA ARG A 741 -17.00 9.86 -6.59
C ARG A 741 -17.15 10.60 -5.25
N ALA A 742 -18.07 10.15 -4.38
CA ALA A 742 -18.23 10.67 -3.03
C ALA A 742 -16.98 10.45 -2.19
N ASN A 743 -16.44 9.23 -2.20
CA ASN A 743 -15.23 8.87 -1.46
C ASN A 743 -14.02 9.67 -1.97
N TRP A 744 -13.87 9.79 -3.30
CA TRP A 744 -12.80 10.60 -3.88
C TRP A 744 -12.93 12.09 -3.53
N TYR A 745 -14.15 12.65 -3.59
CA TYR A 745 -14.41 14.03 -3.18
C TYR A 745 -14.11 14.24 -1.69
N ALA A 746 -14.59 13.36 -0.81
CA ALA A 746 -14.32 13.41 0.63
C ALA A 746 -12.81 13.32 0.91
N GLN A 747 -12.09 12.38 0.28
CA GLN A 747 -10.64 12.26 0.40
C GLN A 747 -9.92 13.51 -0.12
N SER A 748 -10.32 14.06 -1.27
CA SER A 748 -9.71 15.27 -1.82
C SER A 748 -9.96 16.48 -0.92
N ARG A 749 -11.12 16.56 -0.27
CA ARG A 749 -11.46 17.59 0.70
C ARG A 749 -10.58 17.47 1.94
N LEU A 750 -10.42 16.25 2.48
CA LEU A 750 -9.51 15.96 3.57
C LEU A 750 -8.06 16.31 3.23
N ARG A 751 -7.66 16.22 1.94
CA ARG A 751 -6.33 16.58 1.41
C ARG A 751 -6.14 18.05 1.01
N SER A 752 -7.17 18.88 1.03
CA SER A 752 -7.05 20.28 0.59
C SER A 752 -6.82 21.23 1.77
N HIS A 753 -5.78 22.06 1.71
CA HIS A 753 -5.53 23.15 2.66
C HIS A 753 -6.37 24.42 2.38
N LYS A 754 -7.12 24.47 1.27
CA LYS A 754 -7.87 25.66 0.85
C LYS A 754 -9.35 25.53 1.22
N PRO A 755 -10.01 26.62 1.67
CA PRO A 755 -11.45 26.63 1.84
C PRO A 755 -12.13 26.29 0.51
N GLU A 756 -13.11 25.40 0.58
CA GLU A 756 -13.85 24.96 -0.59
C GLU A 756 -14.75 26.09 -1.11
N HIS A 757 -14.78 26.30 -2.41
CA HIS A 757 -15.72 27.25 -3.04
C HIS A 757 -17.08 26.59 -3.31
N PRO A 758 -18.18 27.35 -3.43
CA PRO A 758 -19.40 26.90 -4.09
C PRO A 758 -19.12 26.21 -5.43
N LEU A 759 -19.88 25.15 -5.77
CA LEU A 759 -19.66 24.41 -7.01
C LEU A 759 -19.82 25.32 -8.25
N LEU A 760 -20.84 26.20 -8.28
CA LEU A 760 -21.03 27.18 -9.35
C LEU A 760 -19.97 28.31 -9.39
N GLN A 761 -19.06 28.38 -8.43
CA GLN A 761 -17.93 29.32 -8.41
C GLN A 761 -16.58 28.61 -8.54
N SER A 762 -16.58 27.28 -8.66
CA SER A 762 -15.36 26.48 -8.73
C SER A 762 -14.62 26.68 -10.06
N SER A 763 -13.31 26.81 -9.94
CA SER A 763 -12.36 26.83 -11.04
C SER A 763 -11.10 26.11 -10.59
N ASP A 764 -10.68 25.13 -11.39
CA ASP A 764 -9.47 24.32 -11.19
C ASP A 764 -9.48 23.46 -9.91
N ASN A 765 -10.66 23.00 -9.49
CA ASN A 765 -10.81 21.98 -8.45
C ASN A 765 -11.59 20.78 -8.97
N ASP A 766 -10.88 19.83 -9.54
CA ASP A 766 -11.44 18.68 -10.25
C ASP A 766 -12.27 17.75 -9.35
N ALA A 767 -11.91 17.59 -8.07
CA ALA A 767 -12.67 16.78 -7.13
C ALA A 767 -14.02 17.42 -6.76
N LEU A 768 -14.05 18.75 -6.65
CA LEU A 768 -15.29 19.52 -6.49
C LEU A 768 -16.12 19.46 -7.78
N GLU A 769 -15.51 19.79 -8.91
CA GLU A 769 -16.15 19.93 -10.22
C GLU A 769 -16.68 18.61 -10.79
N ARG A 770 -16.06 17.46 -10.47
CA ARG A 770 -16.56 16.14 -10.89
C ARG A 770 -17.23 15.39 -9.76
N GLY A 771 -16.57 15.28 -8.60
CA GLY A 771 -17.04 14.46 -7.49
C GLY A 771 -18.32 15.02 -6.85
N ARG A 772 -18.26 16.24 -6.31
CA ARG A 772 -19.45 16.90 -5.72
C ARG A 772 -20.53 17.16 -6.76
N ALA A 773 -20.14 17.52 -7.99
CA ALA A 773 -21.12 17.76 -9.04
C ALA A 773 -21.89 16.50 -9.44
N ALA A 774 -21.23 15.34 -9.52
CA ALA A 774 -21.89 14.07 -9.75
C ALA A 774 -22.96 13.80 -8.68
N LEU A 775 -22.62 14.06 -7.41
CA LEU A 775 -23.56 13.94 -6.29
C LEU A 775 -24.73 14.93 -6.39
N ALA A 776 -24.45 16.22 -6.57
CA ALA A 776 -25.48 17.25 -6.63
C ALA A 776 -26.42 17.10 -7.83
N LEU A 777 -25.92 16.81 -9.02
CA LEU A 777 -26.77 16.60 -10.19
C LEU A 777 -27.55 15.29 -10.10
N SER A 778 -26.99 14.25 -9.47
CA SER A 778 -27.71 13.00 -9.22
C SER A 778 -28.77 13.13 -8.14
N SER A 779 -28.59 13.96 -7.12
CA SER A 779 -29.64 14.24 -6.13
C SER A 779 -30.80 15.02 -6.76
N ILE A 780 -30.50 15.98 -7.65
CA ILE A 780 -31.52 16.66 -8.47
C ILE A 780 -32.25 15.65 -9.36
N GLU A 781 -31.54 14.75 -10.05
CA GLU A 781 -32.13 13.69 -10.87
C GLU A 781 -33.07 12.79 -10.07
N GLN A 782 -32.70 12.40 -8.85
CA GLN A 782 -33.53 11.51 -8.05
C GLN A 782 -34.89 12.10 -7.68
N VAL A 783 -35.00 13.43 -7.60
CA VAL A 783 -36.22 14.16 -7.26
C VAL A 783 -36.98 14.61 -8.51
N TRP A 784 -36.28 15.20 -9.47
CA TRP A 784 -36.90 15.84 -10.65
C TRP A 784 -36.93 14.95 -11.90
N GLY A 785 -35.97 14.02 -12.04
CA GLY A 785 -35.85 13.07 -13.14
C GLY A 785 -34.66 13.31 -14.08
N ASP A 786 -34.23 12.25 -14.77
CA ASP A 786 -33.07 12.23 -15.67
C ASP A 786 -33.32 13.01 -16.98
N LYS A 787 -34.51 12.84 -17.56
CA LYS A 787 -34.96 13.47 -18.80
C LYS A 787 -35.05 15.00 -18.70
N PRO A 788 -35.77 15.59 -17.71
CA PRO A 788 -35.87 17.05 -17.64
C PRO A 788 -34.51 17.70 -17.41
N LEU A 789 -33.66 17.13 -16.56
CA LEU A 789 -32.31 17.67 -16.32
C LEU A 789 -31.41 17.55 -17.57
N SER A 790 -31.45 16.43 -18.30
CA SER A 790 -30.75 16.30 -19.59
C SER A 790 -31.24 17.30 -20.63
N PHE A 791 -32.54 17.56 -20.65
CA PHE A 791 -33.15 18.56 -21.54
C PHE A 791 -32.71 19.98 -21.17
N THR A 792 -32.65 20.33 -19.89
CA THR A 792 -32.10 21.61 -19.41
C THR A 792 -30.65 21.82 -19.86
N ILE A 793 -29.82 20.78 -19.77
CA ILE A 793 -28.43 20.83 -20.25
C ILE A 793 -28.38 21.07 -21.77
N SER A 794 -29.26 20.42 -22.53
CA SER A 794 -29.40 20.61 -23.97
C SER A 794 -29.86 22.04 -24.32
N GLN A 795 -30.88 22.58 -23.64
CA GLN A 795 -31.37 23.94 -23.84
C GLN A 795 -30.30 24.99 -23.52
N PHE A 796 -29.63 24.83 -22.38
CA PHE A 796 -28.49 25.67 -22.01
C PHE A 796 -27.42 25.66 -23.11
N TYR A 797 -27.06 24.48 -23.63
CA TYR A 797 -26.08 24.36 -24.71
C TYR A 797 -26.52 25.12 -25.98
N GLN A 798 -27.76 24.92 -26.44
CA GLN A 798 -28.26 25.59 -27.65
C GLN A 798 -28.27 27.12 -27.48
N ASN A 799 -28.74 27.62 -26.33
CA ASN A 799 -28.76 29.04 -26.02
C ASN A 799 -27.36 29.64 -25.98
N ALA A 800 -26.42 28.95 -25.33
CA ALA A 800 -25.05 29.43 -25.18
C ALA A 800 -24.20 29.30 -26.46
N VAL A 801 -24.54 28.39 -27.39
CA VAL A 801 -23.96 28.38 -28.75
C VAL A 801 -24.41 29.60 -29.55
N GLN A 802 -25.68 30.01 -29.43
CA GLN A 802 -26.19 31.21 -30.11
C GLN A 802 -25.68 32.50 -29.46
N HIS A 803 -25.52 32.50 -28.14
CA HIS A 803 -25.04 33.64 -27.34
C HIS A 803 -23.82 33.23 -26.51
N PRO A 804 -22.60 33.25 -27.07
CA PRO A 804 -21.39 32.77 -26.39
C PRO A 804 -21.11 33.40 -25.02
N SER A 805 -21.58 34.64 -24.79
CA SER A 805 -21.47 35.31 -23.47
C SER A 805 -22.27 34.61 -22.36
N GLN A 806 -23.23 33.75 -22.72
CA GLN A 806 -24.06 32.97 -21.81
C GLN A 806 -23.45 31.60 -21.48
N ALA A 807 -22.28 31.22 -22.03
CA ALA A 807 -21.57 29.98 -21.69
C ALA A 807 -20.94 30.03 -20.28
N THR A 808 -21.79 30.10 -19.25
CA THR A 808 -21.42 30.37 -17.86
C THR A 808 -22.24 29.53 -16.89
N ALA A 809 -21.65 29.15 -15.75
CA ALA A 809 -22.36 28.40 -14.70
C ALA A 809 -23.62 29.13 -14.19
N THR A 810 -23.56 30.46 -14.09
CA THR A 810 -24.71 31.30 -13.70
C THR A 810 -25.87 31.20 -14.69
N ALA A 811 -25.59 31.15 -16.00
CA ALA A 811 -26.65 31.02 -17.00
C ALA A 811 -27.28 29.62 -16.96
N PHE A 812 -26.48 28.57 -16.71
CA PHE A 812 -27.02 27.23 -16.47
C PHE A 812 -27.90 27.19 -15.21
N SER A 813 -27.47 27.80 -14.10
CA SER A 813 -28.27 27.89 -12.87
C SER A 813 -29.62 28.56 -13.12
N ASN A 814 -29.62 29.67 -13.86
CA ASN A 814 -30.85 30.39 -14.21
C ASN A 814 -31.77 29.54 -15.11
N GLU A 815 -31.22 28.82 -16.09
CA GLU A 815 -32.00 27.91 -16.94
C GLU A 815 -32.60 26.77 -16.10
N LEU A 816 -31.82 26.18 -15.19
CA LEU A 816 -32.31 25.16 -14.26
C LEU A 816 -33.43 25.70 -13.37
N ALA A 817 -33.24 26.86 -12.74
CA ALA A 817 -34.23 27.50 -11.89
C ALA A 817 -35.54 27.80 -12.64
N HIS A 818 -35.44 28.17 -13.91
CA HIS A 818 -36.61 28.48 -14.74
C HIS A 818 -37.44 27.24 -15.09
N GLN A 819 -36.80 26.07 -15.22
CA GLN A 819 -37.44 24.80 -15.55
C GLN A 819 -37.96 24.05 -14.32
N LEU A 820 -37.43 24.35 -13.12
CA LEU A 820 -37.85 23.72 -11.87
C LEU A 820 -39.23 24.20 -11.41
N PRO A 821 -40.13 23.29 -10.98
CA PRO A 821 -41.36 23.67 -10.28
C PRO A 821 -41.09 24.45 -8.99
N ASP A 822 -42.01 25.31 -8.57
CA ASP A 822 -41.86 26.14 -7.36
C ASP A 822 -41.57 25.32 -6.10
N SER A 823 -42.16 24.12 -5.96
CA SER A 823 -41.92 23.20 -4.85
C SER A 823 -40.51 22.58 -4.83
N LEU A 824 -39.78 22.63 -5.95
CA LEU A 824 -38.47 22.02 -6.13
C LEU A 824 -37.34 23.06 -6.31
N ARG A 825 -37.63 24.36 -6.21
CA ARG A 825 -36.61 25.43 -6.39
C ARG A 825 -35.42 25.31 -5.43
N TYR A 826 -35.60 24.68 -4.27
CA TYR A 826 -34.49 24.42 -3.34
C TYR A 826 -33.36 23.59 -3.98
N LEU A 827 -33.63 22.79 -5.01
CA LEU A 827 -32.64 21.97 -5.69
C LEU A 827 -31.53 22.78 -6.36
N GLU A 828 -31.79 24.04 -6.76
CA GLU A 828 -30.76 24.94 -7.27
C GLU A 828 -29.66 25.17 -6.22
N THR A 829 -30.05 25.26 -4.94
CA THR A 829 -29.13 25.52 -3.84
C THR A 829 -28.11 24.40 -3.65
N TYR A 830 -28.36 23.20 -4.15
CA TYR A 830 -27.39 22.09 -4.10
C TYR A 830 -26.17 22.34 -4.98
N LEU A 831 -26.29 23.23 -5.98
CA LEU A 831 -25.18 23.66 -6.83
C LEU A 831 -24.48 24.92 -6.27
N SER A 832 -25.20 25.79 -5.56
CA SER A 832 -24.64 27.05 -5.02
C SER A 832 -24.11 26.95 -3.60
N ASP A 833 -24.64 26.06 -2.76
CA ASP A 833 -24.35 26.01 -1.33
C ASP A 833 -23.68 24.70 -0.90
N GLN A 834 -22.99 24.78 0.24
CA GLN A 834 -22.24 23.68 0.82
C GLN A 834 -23.04 22.91 1.87
N PHE A 835 -24.06 22.17 1.44
CA PHE A 835 -24.87 21.34 2.34
C PHE A 835 -24.29 19.95 2.57
N TRP A 836 -24.51 19.48 3.80
CA TRP A 836 -24.27 18.14 4.28
C TRP A 836 -25.53 17.61 4.95
N PHE A 837 -25.68 16.29 4.90
CA PHE A 837 -26.88 15.60 5.35
C PHE A 837 -26.51 14.37 6.19
N ASP A 838 -27.43 13.96 7.04
CA ASP A 838 -27.38 12.73 7.82
C ASP A 838 -28.80 12.18 7.89
N PHE A 839 -29.01 10.99 7.33
CA PHE A 839 -30.28 10.32 7.13
C PHE A 839 -30.26 8.95 7.79
N LYS A 840 -31.14 8.79 8.77
CA LYS A 840 -31.27 7.55 9.50
C LYS A 840 -32.68 7.00 9.42
N VAL A 841 -32.79 5.76 8.95
CA VAL A 841 -34.01 4.97 9.03
C VAL A 841 -34.08 4.36 10.43
N GLY A 842 -34.94 4.95 11.27
CA GLY A 842 -35.16 4.59 12.66
C GLY A 842 -36.01 3.33 12.80
N ARG A 843 -37.13 3.39 13.50
CA ARG A 843 -38.06 2.27 13.63
C ARG A 843 -38.87 2.05 12.34
N VAL A 844 -39.05 0.79 11.98
CA VAL A 844 -39.97 0.38 10.91
C VAL A 844 -41.01 -0.54 11.53
N ALA A 845 -42.29 -0.21 11.37
CA ALA A 845 -43.41 -0.97 11.89
C ALA A 845 -44.33 -1.39 10.73
N ASN A 846 -44.48 -2.69 10.53
CA ASN A 846 -45.42 -3.25 9.55
C ASN A 846 -46.77 -3.48 10.24
N LEU A 847 -47.72 -2.57 10.01
CA LEU A 847 -49.04 -2.59 10.62
C LEU A 847 -50.09 -3.07 9.59
N PRO A 848 -51.27 -3.58 10.02
CA PRO A 848 -52.32 -4.03 9.10
C PRO A 848 -52.82 -2.94 8.13
N ASN A 849 -52.67 -1.67 8.50
CA ASN A 849 -53.06 -0.50 7.72
C ASN A 849 -51.93 0.09 6.86
N GLY A 850 -50.69 -0.41 6.97
CA GLY A 850 -49.56 0.11 6.21
C GLY A 850 -48.22 -0.04 6.91
N LEU A 851 -47.16 0.35 6.20
CA LEU A 851 -45.80 0.38 6.74
C LEU A 851 -45.50 1.78 7.29
N THR A 852 -45.13 1.90 8.56
CA THR A 852 -44.70 3.17 9.16
C THR A 852 -43.18 3.17 9.31
N VAL A 853 -42.54 4.21 8.78
CA VAL A 853 -41.08 4.37 8.78
C VAL A 853 -40.71 5.65 9.52
N GLU A 854 -39.86 5.53 10.53
CA GLU A 854 -39.23 6.67 11.18
C GLU A 854 -38.00 7.13 10.37
N ILE A 855 -37.97 8.40 9.99
CA ILE A 855 -36.85 9.05 9.31
C ILE A 855 -36.32 10.13 10.25
N ILE A 856 -35.06 10.00 10.62
CA ILE A 856 -34.32 11.01 11.36
C ILE A 856 -33.38 11.66 10.37
N SER A 857 -33.52 12.96 10.17
CA SER A 857 -32.73 13.69 9.18
C SER A 857 -32.16 14.96 9.78
N THR A 858 -30.89 15.22 9.55
CA THR A 858 -30.27 16.52 9.83
C THR A 858 -29.62 17.09 8.59
N LYS A 859 -29.64 18.43 8.48
CA LYS A 859 -28.99 19.19 7.41
C LYS A 859 -28.15 20.26 8.04
N TRP A 860 -26.92 20.42 7.56
CA TRP A 860 -26.03 21.48 8.01
C TRP A 860 -25.18 21.99 6.86
N ARG A 861 -24.52 23.11 7.10
CA ARG A 861 -23.48 23.66 6.24
C ARG A 861 -22.26 23.95 7.06
N GLU A 862 -21.10 24.02 6.44
CA GLU A 862 -19.88 24.49 7.12
C GLU A 862 -19.64 25.97 6.82
N ASN A 863 -19.18 26.72 7.82
CA ASN A 863 -18.73 28.09 7.63
C ASN A 863 -17.29 28.13 7.08
N LYS A 864 -16.75 29.33 6.79
CA LYS A 864 -15.40 29.50 6.23
C LYS A 864 -14.25 28.98 7.13
N ILE A 865 -14.56 28.65 8.39
CA ILE A 865 -13.62 28.15 9.42
C ILE A 865 -13.85 26.62 9.63
N GLY A 866 -14.76 26.00 8.87
CA GLY A 866 -15.09 24.57 8.98
C GLY A 866 -16.08 24.22 10.10
N GLN A 867 -16.66 25.21 10.79
CA GLN A 867 -17.66 24.94 11.84
C GLN A 867 -19.03 24.67 11.22
N ARG A 868 -19.73 23.68 11.78
CA ARG A 868 -21.08 23.32 11.34
C ARG A 868 -22.12 24.32 11.80
N GLN A 869 -22.98 24.72 10.88
CA GLN A 869 -24.17 25.52 11.13
C GLN A 869 -25.40 24.68 10.73
N PRO A 870 -26.31 24.37 11.67
CA PRO A 870 -27.53 23.65 11.34
C PRO A 870 -28.38 24.48 10.37
N VAL A 871 -29.01 23.79 9.41
CA VAL A 871 -29.91 24.38 8.43
C VAL A 871 -31.21 23.57 8.49
N PRO A 872 -32.38 24.21 8.57
CA PRO A 872 -33.65 23.49 8.49
C PRO A 872 -33.73 22.64 7.22
N ILE A 873 -34.10 21.37 7.37
CA ILE A 873 -34.36 20.48 6.25
C ILE A 873 -35.82 20.62 5.83
N ASN A 874 -36.05 21.03 4.57
CA ASN A 874 -37.37 21.20 3.98
C ASN A 874 -37.29 20.76 2.51
N ASP A 875 -36.70 19.58 2.33
CA ASP A 875 -36.23 19.05 1.07
C ASP A 875 -36.99 17.74 0.81
N TYR A 876 -37.44 17.51 -0.43
CA TYR A 876 -37.97 16.20 -0.81
C TYR A 876 -36.83 15.23 -1.06
N ILE A 877 -36.95 14.03 -0.48
CA ILE A 877 -35.92 12.98 -0.56
C ILE A 877 -36.59 11.66 -0.97
N PRO A 878 -36.03 10.95 -1.96
CA PRO A 878 -36.55 9.64 -2.37
C PRO A 878 -36.47 8.62 -1.23
N LEU A 879 -37.60 7.98 -0.96
CA LEU A 879 -37.72 6.80 -0.13
C LEU A 879 -38.19 5.64 -1.02
N VAL A 880 -37.48 4.51 -0.95
CA VAL A 880 -37.75 3.30 -1.72
C VAL A 880 -37.93 2.12 -0.77
N VAL A 881 -38.93 1.29 -1.04
CA VAL A 881 -39.16 0.02 -0.36
C VAL A 881 -38.77 -1.10 -1.30
N LEU A 882 -37.97 -2.04 -0.82
CA LEU A 882 -37.43 -3.17 -1.55
C LEU A 882 -38.01 -4.49 -1.04
N ASP A 883 -38.10 -5.48 -1.92
CA ASP A 883 -38.42 -6.87 -1.58
C ASP A 883 -37.20 -7.65 -1.06
N GLN A 884 -37.37 -8.96 -0.85
CA GLN A 884 -36.30 -9.86 -0.38
C GLN A 884 -35.15 -10.07 -1.39
N HIS A 885 -35.33 -9.66 -2.65
CA HIS A 885 -34.34 -9.74 -3.72
C HIS A 885 -33.79 -8.35 -4.10
N ASP A 886 -33.96 -7.35 -3.21
CA ASP A 886 -33.59 -5.95 -3.44
C ASP A 886 -34.28 -5.28 -4.65
N HIS A 887 -35.43 -5.80 -5.11
CA HIS A 887 -36.21 -5.14 -6.17
C HIS A 887 -37.12 -4.04 -5.59
N PRO A 888 -37.18 -2.86 -6.22
CA PRO A 888 -38.05 -1.78 -5.75
C PRO A 888 -39.53 -2.10 -5.98
N ILE A 889 -40.30 -2.16 -4.89
CA ILE A 889 -41.75 -2.41 -4.91
C ILE A 889 -42.57 -1.14 -4.67
N TYR A 890 -41.98 -0.11 -4.06
CA TYR A 890 -42.63 1.18 -3.82
C TYR A 890 -41.60 2.31 -3.81
N ARG A 891 -41.96 3.48 -4.33
CA ARG A 891 -41.14 4.69 -4.33
C ARG A 891 -42.01 5.90 -4.06
N GLN A 892 -41.58 6.76 -3.14
CA GLN A 892 -42.23 8.03 -2.82
C GLN A 892 -41.18 9.08 -2.47
N LEU A 893 -41.49 10.35 -2.72
CA LEU A 893 -40.71 11.45 -2.16
C LEU A 893 -41.18 11.69 -0.72
N ALA A 894 -40.33 11.36 0.25
CA ALA A 894 -40.51 11.74 1.63
C ALA A 894 -40.16 13.23 1.78
N HIS A 895 -40.81 13.91 2.70
CA HIS A 895 -40.46 15.27 3.10
C HIS A 895 -40.05 15.22 4.58
N PRO A 896 -38.79 14.84 4.87
CA PRO A 896 -38.35 14.63 6.24
C PRO A 896 -38.48 15.93 7.03
N ASN A 897 -39.21 15.88 8.13
CA ASN A 897 -39.38 17.01 9.04
C ASN A 897 -38.89 16.57 10.43
N PRO A 898 -37.96 17.30 11.09
CA PRO A 898 -37.50 16.97 12.44
C PRO A 898 -38.63 16.82 13.47
N ASP A 899 -39.75 17.54 13.25
CA ASP A 899 -40.95 17.53 14.10
C ASP A 899 -41.93 16.41 13.72
N GLU A 900 -41.93 15.95 12.46
CA GLU A 900 -42.76 14.86 11.94
C GLU A 900 -41.88 13.74 11.37
N ARG A 901 -41.36 12.90 12.28
CA ARG A 901 -40.39 11.85 11.94
C ARG A 901 -40.98 10.60 11.30
N TYR A 902 -42.30 10.44 11.27
CA TYR A 902 -42.93 9.20 10.81
C TYR A 902 -43.61 9.39 9.46
N VAL A 903 -43.20 8.59 8.48
CA VAL A 903 -43.83 8.50 7.16
C VAL A 903 -44.70 7.25 7.11
N SER A 904 -45.98 7.44 6.75
CA SER A 904 -46.92 6.34 6.54
C SER A 904 -46.96 5.94 5.07
N LEU A 905 -46.73 4.66 4.82
CA LEU A 905 -46.71 4.03 3.50
C LEU A 905 -47.86 3.02 3.39
N PRO A 906 -48.34 2.69 2.18
CA PRO A 906 -49.39 1.69 2.01
C PRO A 906 -48.95 0.30 2.51
N ALA A 907 -49.90 -0.63 2.62
CA ALA A 907 -49.60 -2.02 2.96
C ALA A 907 -48.79 -2.67 1.82
N LEU A 908 -47.56 -3.09 2.14
CA LEU A 908 -46.60 -3.66 1.19
C LEU A 908 -46.22 -5.09 1.65
N PRO A 909 -46.97 -6.13 1.25
CA PRO A 909 -46.84 -7.49 1.80
C PRO A 909 -45.49 -8.17 1.56
N ASN A 910 -44.69 -7.67 0.60
CA ASN A 910 -43.36 -8.19 0.28
C ASN A 910 -42.21 -7.28 0.75
N ALA A 911 -42.50 -6.21 1.51
CA ALA A 911 -41.48 -5.28 1.97
C ALA A 911 -40.52 -5.94 2.96
N ARG A 912 -39.22 -5.85 2.66
CA ARG A 912 -38.15 -6.38 3.53
C ARG A 912 -37.12 -5.33 3.91
N LYS A 913 -37.00 -4.28 3.10
CA LYS A 913 -36.01 -3.24 3.30
C LYS A 913 -36.57 -1.89 2.87
N VAL A 914 -36.32 -0.87 3.67
CA VAL A 914 -36.62 0.53 3.33
C VAL A 914 -35.30 1.25 3.22
N ILE A 915 -35.14 2.08 2.19
CA ILE A 915 -33.95 2.90 1.96
C ILE A 915 -34.38 4.34 1.66
N ILE A 916 -33.71 5.31 2.28
CA ILE A 916 -33.73 6.72 1.91
C ILE A 916 -32.46 7.04 1.12
N ASP A 917 -32.56 7.90 0.11
CA ASP A 917 -31.46 8.16 -0.84
C ASP A 917 -30.89 6.86 -1.48
N PRO A 918 -31.67 6.17 -2.33
CA PRO A 918 -31.27 4.88 -2.90
C PRO A 918 -30.01 4.93 -3.78
N LEU A 919 -29.63 6.09 -4.33
CA LEU A 919 -28.36 6.24 -5.07
C LEU A 919 -27.19 6.70 -4.18
N GLY A 920 -27.43 7.06 -2.92
CA GLY A 920 -26.42 7.66 -2.06
C GLY A 920 -25.88 8.98 -2.65
N ALA A 921 -26.72 9.77 -3.30
CA ALA A 921 -26.28 10.98 -4.00
C ALA A 921 -26.08 12.19 -3.07
N TRP A 922 -26.64 12.18 -1.86
CA TRP A 922 -26.44 13.28 -0.93
C TRP A 922 -25.06 13.17 -0.23
N PRO A 923 -24.35 14.30 -0.02
CA PRO A 923 -23.10 14.30 0.74
C PRO A 923 -23.38 14.00 2.21
N GLU A 924 -23.09 12.77 2.60
CA GLU A 924 -23.39 12.21 3.92
C GLU A 924 -22.19 11.45 4.47
N PRO A 925 -21.87 11.59 5.77
CA PRO A 925 -20.74 10.91 6.41
C PRO A 925 -20.99 9.41 6.61
N ASN A 926 -22.20 9.04 7.04
CA ASN A 926 -22.57 7.66 7.32
C ASN A 926 -23.78 7.27 6.47
N LYS A 927 -23.56 6.45 5.44
CA LYS A 927 -24.66 5.97 4.58
C LYS A 927 -25.24 4.63 5.03
N ARG A 928 -24.72 4.05 6.12
CA ARG A 928 -25.08 2.69 6.57
C ARG A 928 -26.45 2.64 7.22
N ASP A 929 -26.88 3.72 7.84
CA ASP A 929 -28.19 3.83 8.49
C ASP A 929 -29.27 4.46 7.61
N ASN A 930 -28.96 4.75 6.34
CA ASN A 930 -29.92 5.14 5.31
C ASN A 930 -30.91 4.03 4.96
N TYR A 931 -30.69 2.81 5.42
CA TYR A 931 -31.62 1.71 5.19
C TYR A 931 -31.84 0.86 6.43
N LYS A 932 -32.97 0.17 6.44
CA LYS A 932 -33.30 -0.81 7.48
C LYS A 932 -33.95 -2.03 6.89
N ILE A 933 -33.45 -3.20 7.30
CA ILE A 933 -34.04 -4.50 7.03
C ILE A 933 -34.94 -4.87 8.22
N PHE A 934 -36.15 -5.39 7.96
CA PHE A 934 -37.14 -5.68 8.99
C PHE A 934 -37.98 -6.93 8.71
#